data_AF-A0AAQ4DX37-F1
#
_entry.id   AF-A0AAQ4DX37-F1
#
_cell.length_a   1.000
_cell.length_b   1.000
_cell.length_c   1.000
_cell.angle_alpha   90.00
_cell.angle_beta   90.00
_cell.angle_gamma   90.00
#
_symmetry.space_group_name_H-M   'P 1'
#
loop_
_entity.id
_entity.type
_entity.pdbx_description
1 polymer ?
#
loop_
_entity_poly.entity_id
_entity_poly.type
_entity_poly.pdbx_seq_one_letter_code
_entity_poly.pdbx_strand_id
1 'polypeptide(L)'
;MRKFNCVNSECIEVIKISAPRPVFLNRQLITLLEQLGVPSRVFFCLQQRMVTLLTEALVSDSVALQVLETYVGPALPFSQLLRHGFSLTRDPFVRSILFEVYRTSMESLLSKTRIAVPRNLGRNMFGVLDETRTLKYGQVFVQFTSLGSSTRQKNGPQVFILSGSVLDGDEYIVICDRNLFFPGLNQEPMIYGQKVQQQRSELSLVDGMTKFISDYFKNDNVGVMSNACLAMADKLKDGVFSKQCLSIVAKISTCLDFAKTGVAAVLEKHERPREYPDFMAEGCHKNTYRSNRVLGHLYRFQRFLESVVSTSFNSHIVDGRSNINLLEFHGWMSYRSVVEELRAAYESDMDGILKQYGFKTEAEVASGFINDTSSFNKSHYEKSNVEVLVTKQYRAIAQSTRERFFEKVEEACYLESAFSTEEKTTILLRMASACFMVTYSNAHKTCSSFPWIFSDLILLVMASSDLDGDEYSVIWDRSLFFPGPNQEPMIYGQKVQQQRSELSLWLKLGIDTNFILYSFQVDDMTKFISDFIKNDNVGVMSNAHLAMADKLKDGVFSKQCLSIAAKISTCLDIAKTGVAAVLEKHERPREYPQFMAKGCHKITYRSNRVYGHLYRFQRFLESVISSSFNSHLVDGRSNIKLLEFQGWMSYRSVVEELRAAYESDMDRILKQYGIKTEAEVVSGFINDTSSFNKSHYEKSNVEVIVTKQYRAIAQSTRERFFEKVEEACYLESAFSTEKKTTILLRMASPCFMVTYSNAHKTCSSFPWILSDVIILVMASASRREMPYRQGNLLIACLDSQLRPASSQLSAKSIALEVVLKWAVKEDLLLQDAGVRCARICRHCLETLFINSARAEDTIANVRLSSSPNATPAAGHRKHTRSQWPHVAFTMAARRTLPSLHFNRKSVFSD
;
A
#
# COMPACT_ATOMS: atom_id res chain seq x y z
N MET A 1 42.19 -18.08 16.88
CA MET A 1 43.37 -18.69 16.20
C MET A 1 44.61 -17.87 16.53
N ARG A 2 45.80 -18.48 16.65
CA ARG A 2 47.09 -17.76 16.69
C ARG A 2 47.68 -17.72 15.28
N LYS A 3 48.12 -16.55 14.79
CA LYS A 3 48.79 -16.40 13.48
C LYS A 3 50.31 -16.20 13.61
N PHE A 4 50.75 -15.64 14.73
CA PHE A 4 52.13 -15.53 15.18
C PHE A 4 52.15 -15.54 16.71
N ASN A 5 53.32 -15.71 17.33
CA ASN A 5 53.47 -15.59 18.78
C ASN A 5 53.48 -14.11 19.16
N CYS A 6 52.49 -13.69 19.96
CA CYS A 6 52.42 -12.38 20.60
C CYS A 6 52.37 -12.60 22.13
N VAL A 7 53.00 -11.69 22.89
CA VAL A 7 53.14 -11.79 24.35
C VAL A 7 52.45 -10.63 25.09
N ASN A 8 52.05 -9.57 24.37
CA ASN A 8 51.68 -8.27 24.94
C ASN A 8 50.28 -7.78 24.48
N SER A 9 49.34 -8.67 24.16
CA SER A 9 48.01 -8.28 23.64
C SER A 9 46.91 -9.18 24.18
N GLU A 10 46.01 -8.58 24.97
CA GLU A 10 44.82 -9.22 25.56
C GLU A 10 43.50 -8.61 25.03
N CYS A 11 43.59 -7.57 24.19
CA CYS A 11 42.44 -6.84 23.65
C CYS A 11 41.70 -7.65 22.57
N ILE A 12 40.36 -7.58 22.57
CA ILE A 12 39.51 -8.15 21.52
C ILE A 12 39.06 -7.02 20.59
N GLU A 13 39.51 -7.07 19.33
CA GLU A 13 39.10 -6.12 18.28
C GLU A 13 38.01 -6.73 17.39
N VAL A 14 36.88 -6.03 17.24
CA VAL A 14 35.70 -6.53 16.51
C VAL A 14 35.58 -5.86 15.14
N ILE A 15 36.08 -6.54 14.10
CA ILE A 15 36.08 -6.04 12.71
C ILE A 15 34.66 -6.02 12.10
N LYS A 16 33.82 -7.03 12.41
CA LYS A 16 32.53 -7.23 11.76
C LYS A 16 31.57 -8.00 12.67
N ILE A 17 30.33 -7.53 12.81
CA ILE A 17 29.28 -8.19 13.61
C ILE A 17 28.23 -8.91 12.74
N SER A 18 27.54 -9.89 13.32
CA SER A 18 26.40 -10.55 12.67
C SER A 18 25.25 -9.57 12.43
N ALA A 19 24.75 -9.51 11.20
CA ALA A 19 23.69 -8.60 10.78
C ALA A 19 22.95 -9.17 9.55
N PRO A 20 21.65 -8.86 9.35
CA PRO A 20 20.90 -9.34 8.18
C PRO A 20 21.45 -8.74 6.88
N ARG A 21 21.96 -9.59 5.98
CA ARG A 21 22.55 -9.15 4.70
C ARG A 21 21.84 -9.80 3.50
N PRO A 22 21.29 -9.03 2.55
CA PRO A 22 20.65 -9.57 1.34
C PRO A 22 21.68 -10.17 0.38
N VAL A 23 21.27 -11.21 -0.35
CA VAL A 23 22.06 -11.83 -1.41
C VAL A 23 21.84 -11.09 -2.73
N PHE A 24 22.92 -10.86 -3.47
CA PHE A 24 22.87 -10.51 -4.88
C PHE A 24 23.70 -11.53 -5.66
N LEU A 25 23.11 -12.09 -6.72
CA LEU A 25 23.85 -12.81 -7.74
C LEU A 25 24.73 -11.81 -8.51
N ASN A 26 25.93 -12.24 -8.87
CA ASN A 26 26.86 -11.50 -9.73
C ASN A 26 27.15 -12.32 -11.00
N ARG A 27 27.91 -11.75 -11.94
CA ARG A 27 28.24 -12.43 -13.20
C ARG A 27 28.86 -13.82 -12.99
N GLN A 28 29.80 -13.95 -12.06
CA GLN A 28 30.48 -15.21 -11.75
C GLN A 28 29.49 -16.29 -11.24
N LEU A 29 28.62 -15.94 -10.28
CA LEU A 29 27.61 -16.85 -9.73
C LEU A 29 26.56 -17.24 -10.78
N ILE A 30 26.13 -16.31 -11.64
CA ILE A 30 25.18 -16.58 -12.71
C ILE A 30 25.79 -17.55 -13.74
N THR A 31 27.05 -17.34 -14.14
CA THR A 31 27.77 -18.26 -15.05
C THR A 31 27.90 -19.65 -14.44
N LEU A 32 28.30 -19.75 -13.16
CA LEU A 32 28.43 -21.03 -12.47
C LEU A 32 27.09 -21.77 -12.37
N LEU A 33 26.02 -21.08 -11.97
CA LEU A 33 24.69 -21.68 -11.82
C LEU A 33 24.07 -22.07 -13.17
N GLU A 34 24.21 -21.25 -14.23
CA GLU A 34 23.80 -21.63 -15.60
C GLU A 34 24.47 -22.95 -16.02
N GLN A 35 25.78 -23.04 -15.81
CA GLN A 35 26.59 -24.15 -16.34
C GLN A 35 26.54 -25.41 -15.46
N LEU A 36 26.08 -25.29 -14.20
CA LEU A 36 25.57 -26.41 -13.39
C LEU A 36 24.14 -26.84 -13.77
N GLY A 37 23.48 -26.14 -14.69
CA GLY A 37 22.18 -26.53 -15.26
C GLY A 37 20.96 -25.76 -14.75
N VAL A 38 21.13 -24.64 -14.00
CA VAL A 38 20.01 -23.78 -13.62
C VAL A 38 19.41 -23.12 -14.87
N PRO A 39 18.11 -23.33 -15.19
CA PRO A 39 17.52 -22.85 -16.44
C PRO A 39 17.57 -21.33 -16.57
N SER A 40 18.01 -20.81 -17.73
CA SER A 40 18.23 -19.37 -17.97
C SER A 40 17.03 -18.48 -17.59
N ARG A 41 15.80 -18.99 -17.76
CA ARG A 41 14.53 -18.35 -17.35
C ARG A 41 14.52 -17.87 -15.89
N VAL A 42 15.19 -18.57 -14.98
CA VAL A 42 15.21 -18.23 -13.55
C VAL A 42 15.88 -16.88 -13.31
N PHE A 43 17.01 -16.63 -13.96
CA PHE A 43 17.72 -15.36 -13.84
C PHE A 43 16.93 -14.20 -14.46
N PHE A 44 16.23 -14.42 -15.58
CA PHE A 44 15.30 -13.43 -16.14
C PHE A 44 14.15 -13.12 -15.17
N CYS A 45 13.51 -14.15 -14.57
CA CYS A 45 12.45 -13.93 -13.58
C CYS A 45 12.95 -13.17 -12.35
N LEU A 46 14.20 -13.38 -11.91
CA LEU A 46 14.80 -12.63 -10.81
C LEU A 46 15.10 -11.17 -11.20
N GLN A 47 15.69 -10.93 -12.38
CA GLN A 47 15.89 -9.56 -12.90
C GLN A 47 14.55 -8.83 -13.07
N GLN A 48 13.56 -9.47 -13.69
CA GLN A 48 12.23 -8.90 -13.89
C GLN A 48 11.55 -8.57 -12.56
N ARG A 49 11.57 -9.48 -11.58
CA ARG A 49 11.05 -9.21 -10.22
C ARG A 49 11.73 -7.99 -9.56
N MET A 50 13.06 -7.88 -9.70
CA MET A 50 13.80 -6.73 -9.15
C MET A 50 13.45 -5.43 -9.86
N VAL A 51 13.36 -5.41 -11.19
CA VAL A 51 12.95 -4.23 -11.97
C VAL A 51 11.51 -3.83 -11.61
N THR A 52 10.57 -4.78 -11.61
CA THR A 52 9.16 -4.54 -11.28
C THR A 52 8.98 -4.01 -9.86
N LEU A 53 9.66 -4.58 -8.87
CA LEU A 53 9.62 -4.08 -7.48
C LEU A 53 10.08 -2.62 -7.39
N LEU A 54 11.14 -2.26 -8.11
CA LEU A 54 11.71 -0.91 -8.10
C LEU A 54 10.87 0.09 -8.90
N THR A 55 10.13 -0.32 -9.94
CA THR A 55 9.18 0.56 -10.64
C THR A 55 7.85 0.72 -9.90
N GLU A 56 7.33 -0.34 -9.28
CA GLU A 56 6.11 -0.28 -8.44
C GLU A 56 6.33 0.60 -7.20
N ALA A 57 7.54 0.61 -6.63
CA ALA A 57 7.92 1.51 -5.54
C ALA A 57 7.83 3.00 -5.88
N LEU A 58 7.81 3.39 -7.16
CA LEU A 58 7.64 4.80 -7.58
C LEU A 58 6.16 5.24 -7.64
N VAL A 59 5.20 4.32 -7.41
CA VAL A 59 3.75 4.54 -7.55
C VAL A 59 2.87 3.90 -6.45
N SER A 60 3.41 3.02 -5.60
CA SER A 60 2.69 2.35 -4.52
C SER A 60 3.40 2.52 -3.17
N ASP A 61 2.74 3.16 -2.19
CA ASP A 61 3.32 3.45 -0.88
C ASP A 61 3.75 2.20 -0.09
N SER A 62 3.03 1.08 -0.24
CA SER A 62 3.41 -0.19 0.41
C SER A 62 4.68 -0.81 -0.20
N VAL A 63 4.90 -0.64 -1.51
CA VAL A 63 6.10 -1.14 -2.19
C VAL A 63 7.26 -0.18 -2.00
N ALA A 64 6.98 1.13 -1.99
CA ALA A 64 7.92 2.18 -1.60
C ALA A 64 8.51 1.90 -0.22
N LEU A 65 7.67 1.61 0.78
CA LEU A 65 8.11 1.25 2.12
C LEU A 65 9.05 0.03 2.11
N GLN A 66 8.67 -1.05 1.40
CA GLN A 66 9.50 -2.25 1.27
C GLN A 66 10.87 -1.95 0.64
N VAL A 67 10.93 -1.07 -0.36
CA VAL A 67 12.18 -0.66 -1.02
C VAL A 67 13.03 0.23 -0.11
N LEU A 68 12.44 1.23 0.55
CA LEU A 68 13.14 2.11 1.50
C LEU A 68 13.75 1.31 2.67
N GLU A 69 12.97 0.41 3.28
CA GLU A 69 13.45 -0.53 4.32
C GLU A 69 14.44 -1.60 3.78
N THR A 70 14.66 -1.69 2.47
CA THR A 70 15.66 -2.57 1.84
C THR A 70 16.97 -1.87 1.53
N TYR A 71 16.91 -0.67 0.99
CA TYR A 71 18.05 0.03 0.43
C TYR A 71 18.57 1.13 1.35
N VAL A 72 17.68 1.95 1.93
CA VAL A 72 18.03 3.09 2.79
C VAL A 72 18.16 2.67 4.27
N GLY A 73 17.39 1.67 4.69
CA GLY A 73 17.42 1.15 6.06
C GLY A 73 16.66 2.03 7.07
N PRO A 74 16.90 1.86 8.38
CA PRO A 74 16.06 2.42 9.44
C PRO A 74 16.37 3.88 9.80
N ALA A 75 17.06 4.63 8.92
CA ALA A 75 17.47 6.01 9.20
C ALA A 75 16.30 7.00 9.26
N LEU A 76 15.17 6.68 8.63
CA LEU A 76 13.94 7.46 8.66
C LEU A 76 12.74 6.55 8.95
N PRO A 77 11.72 7.01 9.71
CA PRO A 77 10.67 6.17 10.26
C PRO A 77 9.50 5.90 9.27
N PHE A 78 9.83 5.51 8.03
CA PHE A 78 8.85 5.37 6.93
C PHE A 78 7.63 4.50 7.27
N SER A 79 7.82 3.40 8.00
CA SER A 79 6.73 2.48 8.41
C SER A 79 5.84 3.00 9.54
N GLN A 80 6.27 4.04 10.26
CA GLN A 80 5.44 4.74 11.23
C GLN A 80 4.67 5.86 10.51
N LEU A 81 5.36 6.68 9.72
CA LEU A 81 4.76 7.75 8.90
C LEU A 81 3.59 7.23 8.03
N LEU A 82 3.76 6.09 7.35
CA LEU A 82 2.72 5.50 6.52
C LEU A 82 1.49 5.02 7.33
N ARG A 83 1.65 4.63 8.60
CA ARG A 83 0.52 4.26 9.48
C ARG A 83 -0.30 5.47 9.91
N HIS A 84 0.34 6.63 10.04
CA HIS A 84 -0.30 7.92 10.31
C HIS A 84 -0.74 8.64 9.00
N GLY A 85 -0.90 7.91 7.89
CA GLY A 85 -1.46 8.44 6.64
C GLY A 85 -0.50 9.23 5.74
N PHE A 86 0.81 9.27 6.04
CA PHE A 86 1.78 9.92 5.16
C PHE A 86 2.01 9.12 3.88
N SER A 87 1.85 9.77 2.71
CA SER A 87 2.04 9.12 1.40
C SER A 87 3.47 9.26 0.89
N LEU A 88 4.24 8.18 1.00
CA LEU A 88 5.66 8.09 0.67
C LEU A 88 5.97 8.43 -0.80
N THR A 89 5.12 8.03 -1.74
CA THR A 89 5.33 8.24 -3.18
C THR A 89 4.97 9.64 -3.67
N ARG A 90 4.22 10.40 -2.86
CA ARG A 90 3.81 11.79 -3.18
C ARG A 90 4.80 12.84 -2.69
N ASP A 91 5.59 12.53 -1.66
CA ASP A 91 6.55 13.49 -1.14
C ASP A 91 7.79 13.63 -2.03
N PRO A 92 8.18 14.85 -2.47
CA PRO A 92 9.37 15.10 -3.28
C PRO A 92 10.68 14.50 -2.76
N PHE A 93 10.94 14.49 -1.44
CA PHE A 93 12.20 13.98 -0.89
C PHE A 93 12.23 12.46 -0.83
N VAL A 94 11.14 11.85 -0.36
CA VAL A 94 11.02 10.38 -0.35
C VAL A 94 11.00 9.85 -1.79
N ARG A 95 10.36 10.56 -2.72
CA ARG A 95 10.36 10.26 -4.16
C ARG A 95 11.73 10.41 -4.82
N SER A 96 12.54 11.40 -4.44
CA SER A 96 13.90 11.54 -4.98
C SER A 96 14.83 10.45 -4.46
N ILE A 97 14.72 10.05 -3.19
CA ILE A 97 15.40 8.87 -2.63
C ILE A 97 14.99 7.59 -3.38
N LEU A 98 13.69 7.35 -3.59
CA LEU A 98 13.19 6.18 -4.33
C LEU A 98 13.73 6.15 -5.78
N PHE A 99 13.77 7.30 -6.44
CA PHE A 99 14.32 7.43 -7.79
C PHE A 99 15.83 7.16 -7.83
N GLU A 100 16.58 7.60 -6.81
CA GLU A 100 18.03 7.39 -6.75
C GLU A 100 18.37 5.91 -6.46
N VAL A 101 17.63 5.27 -5.55
CA VAL A 101 17.69 3.81 -5.32
C VAL A 101 17.36 3.02 -6.60
N TYR A 102 16.35 3.45 -7.36
CA TYR A 102 16.04 2.90 -8.69
C TYR A 102 17.24 3.07 -9.65
N ARG A 103 17.80 4.28 -9.75
CA ARG A 103 18.92 4.62 -10.64
C ARG A 103 20.17 3.78 -10.35
N THR A 104 20.62 3.74 -9.09
CA THR A 104 21.78 2.91 -8.69
C THR A 104 21.53 1.42 -8.97
N SER A 105 20.31 0.95 -8.72
CA SER A 105 19.96 -0.46 -8.96
C SER A 105 19.99 -0.81 -10.44
N MET A 106 19.48 0.05 -11.33
CA MET A 106 19.56 -0.16 -12.78
C MET A 106 21.00 -0.08 -13.30
N GLU A 107 21.81 0.87 -12.81
CA GLU A 107 23.23 0.98 -13.16
C GLU A 107 24.02 -0.25 -12.68
N SER A 108 23.71 -0.79 -11.50
CA SER A 108 24.35 -2.01 -10.97
C SER A 108 23.91 -3.30 -11.67
N LEU A 109 22.65 -3.37 -12.13
CA LEU A 109 22.18 -4.44 -13.02
C LEU A 109 22.90 -4.41 -14.37
N LEU A 110 23.15 -3.24 -14.93
CA LEU A 110 23.92 -3.10 -16.18
C LEU A 110 25.40 -3.46 -15.98
N SER A 111 26.09 -2.70 -15.13
CA SER A 111 27.55 -2.73 -14.98
C SER A 111 28.09 -4.00 -14.31
N LYS A 112 27.31 -4.61 -13.40
CA LYS A 112 27.76 -5.74 -12.56
C LYS A 112 26.81 -6.94 -12.57
N THR A 113 25.66 -6.84 -13.26
CA THR A 113 24.60 -7.86 -13.29
C THR A 113 24.17 -8.29 -11.88
N ARG A 114 24.05 -7.29 -11.00
CA ARG A 114 23.79 -7.45 -9.56
C ARG A 114 22.31 -7.74 -9.28
N ILE A 115 21.87 -8.96 -9.57
CA ILE A 115 20.45 -9.37 -9.44
C ILE A 115 20.16 -9.78 -7.98
N ALA A 116 19.18 -9.15 -7.34
CA ALA A 116 18.77 -9.49 -5.97
C ALA A 116 18.04 -10.84 -5.90
N VAL A 117 18.38 -11.65 -4.88
CA VAL A 117 17.58 -12.83 -4.49
C VAL A 117 16.50 -12.38 -3.49
N PRO A 118 15.25 -12.89 -3.56
CA PRO A 118 14.17 -12.47 -2.66
C PRO A 118 14.52 -12.60 -1.17
N ARG A 119 14.04 -11.63 -0.36
CA ARG A 119 14.35 -11.49 1.08
C ARG A 119 14.03 -12.73 1.93
N ASN A 120 13.14 -13.61 1.48
CA ASN A 120 12.74 -14.85 2.15
C ASN A 120 13.43 -16.10 1.57
N LEU A 121 14.27 -15.95 0.54
CA LEU A 121 14.88 -17.06 -0.22
C LEU A 121 16.42 -16.98 -0.29
N GLY A 122 17.07 -16.05 0.40
CA GLY A 122 18.52 -16.08 0.58
C GLY A 122 19.12 -15.07 1.57
N ARG A 123 20.29 -15.41 2.14
CA ARG A 123 21.10 -14.56 3.04
C ARG A 123 22.59 -14.73 2.77
N ASN A 124 23.36 -13.66 2.92
CA ASN A 124 24.78 -13.78 3.24
C ASN A 124 24.89 -13.98 4.77
N MET A 125 25.58 -15.04 5.21
CA MET A 125 25.64 -15.48 6.61
C MET A 125 27.08 -15.83 7.01
N PHE A 126 27.43 -15.70 8.29
CA PHE A 126 28.69 -16.23 8.80
C PHE A 126 28.58 -17.75 8.99
N GLY A 127 29.59 -18.50 8.56
CA GLY A 127 29.77 -19.89 8.95
C GLY A 127 30.36 -19.99 10.35
N VAL A 128 29.76 -20.83 11.19
CA VAL A 128 30.20 -21.08 12.56
C VAL A 128 30.35 -22.59 12.73
N LEU A 129 31.42 -23.03 13.40
CA LEU A 129 31.65 -24.45 13.69
C LEU A 129 30.60 -24.95 14.69
N ASP A 130 30.07 -26.16 14.46
CA ASP A 130 29.28 -26.84 15.49
C ASP A 130 30.20 -27.45 16.57
N GLU A 131 30.51 -26.65 17.58
CA GLU A 131 31.25 -27.10 18.77
C GLU A 131 30.44 -28.12 19.61
N THR A 132 29.11 -28.19 19.44
CA THR A 132 28.24 -29.14 20.16
C THR A 132 28.23 -30.54 19.57
N ARG A 133 28.69 -30.70 18.31
CA ARG A 133 28.72 -31.96 17.55
C ARG A 133 27.34 -32.62 17.40
N THR A 134 26.29 -31.82 17.29
CA THR A 134 24.90 -32.28 17.11
C THR A 134 24.53 -32.45 15.63
N LEU A 135 25.19 -31.74 14.72
CA LEU A 135 25.01 -31.85 13.27
C LEU A 135 25.78 -33.05 12.69
N LYS A 136 25.12 -33.82 11.81
CA LYS A 136 25.79 -34.89 11.04
C LYS A 136 26.56 -34.31 9.85
N TYR A 137 27.49 -35.10 9.31
CA TYR A 137 28.14 -34.76 8.04
C TYR A 137 27.08 -34.50 6.95
N GLY A 138 27.21 -33.37 6.26
CA GLY A 138 26.20 -32.94 5.28
C GLY A 138 24.97 -32.24 5.90
N GLN A 139 25.07 -31.66 7.09
CA GLN A 139 24.02 -30.81 7.69
C GLN A 139 24.55 -29.45 8.13
N VAL A 140 23.72 -28.41 8.00
CA VAL A 140 23.95 -27.06 8.55
C VAL A 140 22.73 -26.57 9.32
N PHE A 141 22.95 -25.91 10.45
CA PHE A 141 21.93 -25.17 11.17
C PHE A 141 21.83 -23.74 10.64
N VAL A 142 20.62 -23.28 10.30
CA VAL A 142 20.39 -21.94 9.75
C VAL A 142 19.37 -21.20 10.60
N GLN A 143 19.79 -20.10 11.22
CA GLN A 143 18.93 -19.17 11.94
C GLN A 143 19.14 -17.74 11.43
N PHE A 144 18.06 -16.98 11.18
CA PHE A 144 18.16 -15.60 10.71
C PHE A 144 17.06 -14.67 11.22
N THR A 145 17.41 -13.38 11.30
CA THR A 145 16.49 -12.29 11.62
C THR A 145 15.82 -11.72 10.37
N SER A 146 14.56 -11.31 10.50
CA SER A 146 13.78 -10.65 9.45
C SER A 146 14.37 -9.29 9.05
N LEU A 147 14.54 -9.05 7.75
CA LEU A 147 14.92 -7.74 7.20
C LEU A 147 13.76 -6.74 7.37
N GLY A 148 14.06 -5.53 7.86
CA GLY A 148 13.08 -4.47 8.16
C GLY A 148 12.58 -4.43 9.63
N SER A 149 12.90 -5.44 10.44
CA SER A 149 12.37 -5.52 11.82
C SER A 149 13.24 -4.74 12.82
N SER A 150 13.04 -3.42 12.93
CA SER A 150 13.62 -2.58 13.98
C SER A 150 13.01 -2.83 15.37
N THR A 151 11.86 -3.51 15.44
CA THR A 151 11.27 -4.03 16.69
C THR A 151 11.68 -5.49 16.92
N ARG A 152 11.91 -5.87 18.19
CA ARG A 152 11.95 -7.28 18.60
C ARG A 152 10.58 -7.91 18.34
N GLN A 153 10.48 -8.82 17.38
CA GLN A 153 9.22 -9.50 17.07
C GLN A 153 8.79 -10.41 18.23
N LYS A 154 7.47 -10.52 18.44
CA LYS A 154 6.86 -11.51 19.37
C LYS A 154 6.98 -12.95 18.86
N ASN A 155 7.32 -13.13 17.58
CA ASN A 155 7.68 -14.42 16.99
C ASN A 155 9.21 -14.48 16.93
N GLY A 156 9.79 -15.63 17.34
CA GLY A 156 11.24 -15.81 17.40
C GLY A 156 11.94 -15.80 16.02
N PRO A 157 13.29 -15.77 16.00
CA PRO A 157 14.05 -15.90 14.76
C PRO A 157 13.71 -17.22 14.06
N GLN A 158 13.64 -17.19 12.73
CA GLN A 158 13.32 -18.40 11.95
C GLN A 158 14.51 -19.37 11.99
N VAL A 159 14.22 -20.65 12.21
CA VAL A 159 15.19 -21.74 12.37
C VAL A 159 14.84 -22.86 11.40
N PHE A 160 15.82 -23.30 10.62
CA PHE A 160 15.72 -24.48 9.75
C PHE A 160 17.06 -25.22 9.74
N ILE A 161 17.01 -26.55 9.64
CA ILE A 161 18.19 -27.37 9.32
C ILE A 161 18.18 -27.62 7.82
N LEU A 162 19.29 -27.33 7.13
CA LEU A 162 19.48 -27.68 5.72
C LEU A 162 20.53 -28.79 5.62
N SER A 163 20.50 -29.55 4.52
CA SER A 163 21.57 -30.50 4.19
C SER A 163 22.56 -29.89 3.21
N GLY A 164 23.84 -29.88 3.59
CA GLY A 164 24.95 -29.33 2.81
C GLY A 164 26.31 -29.58 3.48
N SER A 165 27.38 -29.63 2.68
CA SER A 165 28.75 -29.76 3.17
C SER A 165 29.24 -28.46 3.83
N VAL A 166 29.71 -28.54 5.07
CA VAL A 166 30.16 -27.38 5.86
C VAL A 166 31.62 -27.06 5.58
N LEU A 167 31.94 -25.78 5.51
CA LEU A 167 33.30 -25.22 5.63
C LEU A 167 33.26 -24.15 6.73
N ASP A 168 34.39 -23.86 7.37
CA ASP A 168 34.46 -23.04 8.58
C ASP A 168 34.85 -21.56 8.33
N GLY A 169 34.42 -20.68 9.23
CA GLY A 169 34.93 -19.31 9.40
C GLY A 169 34.50 -18.23 8.40
N ASP A 170 34.18 -18.58 7.15
CA ASP A 170 33.92 -17.61 6.07
C ASP A 170 32.46 -17.09 6.00
N GLU A 171 32.18 -16.18 5.05
CA GLU A 171 30.82 -15.71 4.73
C GLU A 171 30.20 -16.52 3.59
N TYR A 172 29.12 -17.24 3.89
CA TYR A 172 28.40 -18.13 2.97
C TYR A 172 27.16 -17.47 2.37
N ILE A 173 26.92 -17.75 1.10
CA ILE A 173 25.67 -17.39 0.40
C ILE A 173 24.71 -18.56 0.56
N VAL A 174 23.75 -18.43 1.49
CA VAL A 174 22.68 -19.42 1.70
C VAL A 174 21.51 -19.03 0.78
N ILE A 175 21.09 -19.95 -0.08
CA ILE A 175 19.95 -19.77 -1.01
C ILE A 175 18.94 -20.89 -0.77
N CYS A 176 17.68 -20.51 -0.56
CA CYS A 176 16.54 -21.42 -0.36
C CYS A 176 15.53 -21.36 -1.53
N ASP A 177 15.79 -20.55 -2.57
CA ASP A 177 15.00 -20.58 -3.80
C ASP A 177 15.26 -21.88 -4.56
N ARG A 178 14.30 -22.81 -4.52
CA ARG A 178 14.36 -24.10 -5.23
C ARG A 178 14.55 -23.95 -6.75
N ASN A 179 14.26 -22.78 -7.33
CA ASN A 179 14.51 -22.53 -8.75
C ASN A 179 16.00 -22.28 -9.06
N LEU A 180 16.81 -21.89 -8.06
CA LEU A 180 18.26 -21.71 -8.17
C LEU A 180 19.05 -22.97 -7.77
N PHE A 181 18.37 -24.06 -7.38
CA PHE A 181 19.01 -25.34 -7.14
C PHE A 181 19.40 -25.95 -8.49
N PHE A 182 20.68 -26.29 -8.66
CA PHE A 182 21.15 -26.97 -9.86
C PHE A 182 20.70 -28.46 -9.85
N PRO A 183 20.33 -29.04 -11.00
CA PRO A 183 19.83 -30.42 -11.07
C PRO A 183 20.93 -31.50 -11.06
N GLY A 184 22.20 -31.10 -11.22
CA GLY A 184 23.34 -32.01 -11.18
C GLY A 184 23.75 -32.43 -9.76
N LEU A 185 24.57 -33.47 -9.66
CA LEU A 185 25.25 -33.82 -8.40
C LEU A 185 26.20 -32.69 -7.97
N ASN A 186 26.37 -32.53 -6.66
CA ASN A 186 27.45 -31.71 -6.09
C ASN A 186 28.79 -32.15 -6.69
N GLN A 187 29.54 -31.19 -7.22
CA GLN A 187 30.88 -31.44 -7.72
C GLN A 187 31.85 -31.63 -6.54
N GLU A 188 32.89 -32.43 -6.72
CA GLU A 188 33.93 -32.57 -5.70
C GLU A 188 34.63 -31.22 -5.45
N PRO A 189 34.89 -30.85 -4.19
CA PRO A 189 35.53 -29.58 -3.87
C PRO A 189 36.97 -29.57 -4.37
N MET A 190 37.37 -28.50 -5.06
CA MET A 190 38.74 -28.34 -5.54
C MET A 190 39.70 -28.20 -4.35
N ILE A 191 40.49 -29.26 -4.08
CA ILE A 191 41.43 -29.30 -2.97
C ILE A 191 42.66 -28.44 -3.30
N TYR A 192 42.76 -27.28 -2.67
CA TYR A 192 43.95 -26.43 -2.72
C TYR A 192 44.96 -26.91 -1.68
N GLY A 193 46.10 -27.45 -2.13
CA GLY A 193 47.17 -27.91 -1.24
C GLY A 193 47.80 -26.73 -0.48
N GLN A 194 48.01 -26.89 0.83
CA GLN A 194 48.73 -25.90 1.63
C GLN A 194 50.14 -25.70 1.07
N LYS A 195 50.43 -24.48 0.60
CA LYS A 195 51.76 -24.12 0.13
C LYS A 195 52.69 -23.92 1.33
N VAL A 196 53.84 -24.57 1.29
CA VAL A 196 54.89 -24.47 2.31
C VAL A 196 55.27 -23.00 2.49
N GLN A 197 55.29 -22.52 3.75
CA GLN A 197 55.82 -21.19 4.06
C GLN A 197 57.29 -21.13 3.62
N GLN A 198 57.65 -20.15 2.80
CA GLN A 198 59.05 -19.87 2.51
C GLN A 198 59.78 -19.54 3.81
N GLN A 199 61.03 -19.97 3.95
CA GLN A 199 61.87 -19.60 5.08
C GLN A 199 62.01 -18.07 5.15
N ARG A 200 62.19 -17.54 6.37
CA ARG A 200 62.44 -16.11 6.58
C ARG A 200 63.61 -15.66 5.70
N SER A 201 63.39 -14.63 4.89
CA SER A 201 64.45 -13.98 4.12
C SER A 201 65.50 -13.38 5.05
N GLU A 202 66.78 -13.48 4.68
CA GLU A 202 67.90 -12.84 5.38
C GLU A 202 67.96 -11.30 5.20
N LEU A 203 66.99 -10.73 4.47
CA LEU A 203 66.83 -9.29 4.26
C LEU A 203 66.53 -8.56 5.58
N SER A 204 66.91 -7.27 5.65
CA SER A 204 66.45 -6.40 6.74
C SER A 204 64.92 -6.25 6.71
N LEU A 205 64.32 -5.83 7.84
CA LEU A 205 62.87 -5.60 7.91
C LEU A 205 62.40 -4.58 6.86
N VAL A 206 63.18 -3.51 6.64
CA VAL A 206 62.83 -2.43 5.70
C VAL A 206 62.95 -2.91 4.26
N ASP A 207 64.00 -3.66 3.93
CA ASP A 207 64.18 -4.23 2.58
C ASP A 207 63.14 -5.31 2.28
N GLY A 208 62.81 -6.15 3.27
CA GLY A 208 61.76 -7.15 3.19
C GLY A 208 60.37 -6.53 2.96
N MET A 209 60.02 -5.47 3.70
CA MET A 209 58.78 -4.71 3.49
C MET A 209 58.75 -4.02 2.13
N THR A 210 59.83 -3.35 1.73
CA THR A 210 59.94 -2.65 0.45
C THR A 210 59.83 -3.62 -0.73
N LYS A 211 60.51 -4.78 -0.65
CA LYS A 211 60.40 -5.87 -1.61
C LYS A 211 58.99 -6.45 -1.66
N PHE A 212 58.38 -6.75 -0.51
CA PHE A 212 57.02 -7.30 -0.45
C PHE A 212 56.00 -6.34 -1.10
N ILE A 213 56.06 -5.04 -0.80
CA ILE A 213 55.17 -4.04 -1.39
C ILE A 213 55.41 -3.90 -2.91
N SER A 214 56.68 -3.86 -3.33
CA SER A 214 57.06 -3.81 -4.75
C SER A 214 56.57 -5.04 -5.52
N ASP A 215 56.68 -6.23 -4.92
CA ASP A 215 56.25 -7.48 -5.54
C ASP A 215 54.73 -7.68 -5.45
N TYR A 216 54.04 -7.11 -4.43
CA TYR A 216 52.57 -7.04 -4.39
C TYR A 216 52.03 -6.22 -5.56
N PHE A 217 52.51 -4.99 -5.77
CA PHE A 217 52.06 -4.13 -6.86
C PHE A 217 52.32 -4.70 -8.26
N LYS A 218 53.37 -5.52 -8.44
CA LYS A 218 53.63 -6.23 -9.71
C LYS A 218 52.67 -7.40 -9.95
N ASN A 219 52.20 -8.05 -8.87
CA ASN A 219 51.56 -9.35 -8.93
C ASN A 219 50.05 -9.34 -8.63
N ASP A 220 49.44 -8.22 -8.23
CA ASP A 220 47.98 -8.12 -8.09
C ASP A 220 47.25 -8.24 -9.44
N ASN A 221 47.02 -9.50 -9.83
CA ASN A 221 46.39 -9.89 -11.08
C ASN A 221 45.04 -10.61 -10.84
N VAL A 222 44.53 -10.67 -9.60
CA VAL A 222 43.35 -11.47 -9.23
C VAL A 222 42.12 -11.02 -10.02
N GLY A 223 41.90 -9.70 -10.14
CA GLY A 223 40.81 -9.14 -10.96
C GLY A 223 40.96 -9.44 -12.45
N VAL A 224 42.19 -9.41 -12.98
CA VAL A 224 42.50 -9.74 -14.38
C VAL A 224 42.23 -11.21 -14.67
N MET A 225 42.65 -12.11 -13.77
CA MET A 225 42.40 -13.55 -13.86
C MET A 225 40.91 -13.88 -13.75
N SER A 226 40.17 -13.25 -12.84
CA SER A 226 38.72 -13.45 -12.69
C SER A 226 37.96 -13.04 -13.95
N ASN A 227 38.31 -11.88 -14.55
CA ASN A 227 37.76 -11.43 -15.82
C ASN A 227 38.16 -12.35 -16.99
N ALA A 228 39.40 -12.86 -17.03
CA ALA A 228 39.83 -13.82 -18.03
C ALA A 228 39.04 -15.14 -17.93
N CYS A 229 38.89 -15.70 -16.72
CA CYS A 229 38.11 -16.90 -16.48
C CYS A 229 36.64 -16.74 -16.89
N LEU A 230 36.03 -15.58 -16.59
CA LEU A 230 34.64 -15.27 -16.97
C LEU A 230 34.47 -15.20 -18.50
N ALA A 231 35.39 -14.55 -19.20
CA ALA A 231 35.35 -14.43 -20.66
C ALA A 231 35.63 -15.77 -21.37
N MET A 232 36.47 -16.65 -20.79
CA MET A 232 36.69 -18.01 -21.29
C MET A 232 35.48 -18.92 -21.01
N ALA A 233 34.86 -18.82 -19.83
CA ALA A 233 33.69 -19.62 -19.47
C ALA A 233 32.43 -19.27 -20.30
N ASP A 234 32.34 -18.05 -20.84
CA ASP A 234 31.31 -17.70 -21.82
C ASP A 234 31.61 -18.31 -23.21
N LYS A 235 32.86 -18.12 -23.69
CA LYS A 235 33.29 -18.47 -25.05
C LYS A 235 33.47 -19.97 -25.32
N LEU A 236 33.95 -20.71 -24.32
CA LEU A 236 34.27 -22.13 -24.48
C LEU A 236 33.00 -22.99 -24.31
N LYS A 237 32.91 -24.07 -25.10
CA LYS A 237 31.75 -24.99 -25.09
C LYS A 237 31.54 -25.58 -23.68
N ASP A 238 32.62 -26.09 -23.10
CA ASP A 238 32.65 -26.75 -21.79
C ASP A 238 32.63 -25.74 -20.61
N GLY A 239 32.64 -24.44 -20.91
CA GLY A 239 32.47 -23.37 -19.93
C GLY A 239 33.49 -23.40 -18.79
N VAL A 240 33.00 -23.25 -17.55
CA VAL A 240 33.80 -23.33 -16.31
C VAL A 240 34.56 -24.65 -16.14
N PHE A 241 34.08 -25.75 -16.73
CA PHE A 241 34.72 -27.07 -16.68
C PHE A 241 35.84 -27.25 -17.73
N SER A 242 36.03 -26.26 -18.61
CA SER A 242 37.12 -26.29 -19.58
C SER A 242 38.49 -26.26 -18.87
N LYS A 243 39.47 -26.97 -19.44
CA LYS A 243 40.84 -27.04 -18.89
C LYS A 243 41.49 -25.67 -18.69
N GLN A 244 41.13 -24.69 -19.52
CA GLN A 244 41.61 -23.31 -19.40
C GLN A 244 40.99 -22.59 -18.19
N CYS A 245 39.68 -22.68 -17.98
CA CYS A 245 39.03 -22.13 -16.79
C CYS A 245 39.58 -22.75 -15.50
N LEU A 246 39.74 -24.09 -15.45
CA LEU A 246 40.29 -24.79 -14.28
C LEU A 246 41.75 -24.38 -13.99
N SER A 247 42.59 -24.20 -15.02
CA SER A 247 43.95 -23.66 -14.89
C SER A 247 43.95 -22.24 -14.31
N ILE A 248 43.09 -21.36 -14.82
CA ILE A 248 42.97 -19.99 -14.33
C ILE A 248 42.47 -19.96 -12.87
N VAL A 249 41.52 -20.83 -12.48
CA VAL A 249 41.04 -20.93 -11.08
C VAL A 249 42.14 -21.38 -10.12
N ALA A 250 42.98 -22.36 -10.49
CA ALA A 250 44.16 -22.74 -9.70
C ALA A 250 45.16 -21.58 -9.51
N LYS A 251 45.30 -20.73 -10.54
CA LYS A 251 46.14 -19.52 -10.50
C LYS A 251 45.49 -18.41 -9.66
N ILE A 252 44.17 -18.25 -9.68
CA ILE A 252 43.42 -17.33 -8.79
C ILE A 252 43.62 -17.72 -7.32
N SER A 253 43.42 -19.00 -6.96
CA SER A 253 43.66 -19.50 -5.61
C SER A 253 45.09 -19.19 -5.13
N THR A 254 46.08 -19.43 -6.00
CA THR A 254 47.48 -19.08 -5.74
C THR A 254 47.65 -17.60 -5.39
N CYS A 255 47.08 -16.69 -6.20
CA CYS A 255 47.23 -15.25 -5.99
C CYS A 255 46.44 -14.72 -4.77
N LEU A 256 45.32 -15.34 -4.39
CA LEU A 256 44.59 -14.97 -3.17
C LEU A 256 45.41 -15.24 -1.89
N ASP A 257 46.27 -16.25 -1.90
CA ASP A 257 47.22 -16.54 -0.83
C ASP A 257 48.58 -15.83 -0.99
N PHE A 258 48.77 -14.95 -1.98
CA PHE A 258 50.02 -14.20 -2.18
C PHE A 258 50.44 -13.44 -0.91
N ALA A 259 49.51 -12.72 -0.28
CA ALA A 259 49.78 -11.95 0.94
C ALA A 259 50.18 -12.81 2.15
N LYS A 260 49.99 -14.14 2.10
CA LYS A 260 50.37 -15.10 3.15
C LYS A 260 51.61 -15.93 2.79
N THR A 261 51.94 -16.06 1.50
CA THR A 261 52.90 -17.06 0.97
C THR A 261 54.02 -16.46 0.11
N GLY A 262 53.86 -15.24 -0.40
CA GLY A 262 54.74 -14.63 -1.40
C GLY A 262 54.65 -15.25 -2.81
N VAL A 263 53.79 -16.26 -3.04
CA VAL A 263 53.74 -16.99 -4.31
C VAL A 263 52.69 -16.40 -5.24
N ALA A 264 53.15 -15.76 -6.31
CA ALA A 264 52.31 -15.25 -7.39
C ALA A 264 52.11 -16.28 -8.52
N ALA A 265 51.09 -16.06 -9.34
CA ALA A 265 50.88 -16.72 -10.63
C ALA A 265 50.53 -15.69 -11.71
N VAL A 266 50.69 -16.06 -12.99
CA VAL A 266 50.46 -15.16 -14.14
C VAL A 266 49.68 -15.91 -15.24
N LEU A 267 48.80 -15.20 -15.95
CA LEU A 267 48.08 -15.74 -17.12
C LEU A 267 49.05 -16.00 -18.28
N GLU A 268 49.01 -17.19 -18.83
CA GLU A 268 49.74 -17.57 -20.04
C GLU A 268 49.14 -16.94 -21.30
N LYS A 269 49.91 -16.91 -22.40
CA LYS A 269 49.47 -16.32 -23.68
C LYS A 269 48.19 -16.94 -24.25
N HIS A 270 47.89 -18.19 -23.87
CA HIS A 270 46.69 -18.91 -24.30
C HIS A 270 45.48 -18.72 -23.37
N GLU A 271 45.69 -18.28 -22.13
CA GLU A 271 44.65 -18.02 -21.11
C GLU A 271 44.11 -16.58 -21.17
N ARG A 272 44.77 -15.70 -21.92
CA ARG A 272 44.38 -14.29 -22.10
C ARG A 272 43.32 -14.15 -23.21
N PRO A 273 42.10 -13.67 -22.93
CA PRO A 273 41.09 -13.46 -23.95
C PRO A 273 41.54 -12.41 -24.98
N ARG A 274 41.39 -12.71 -26.27
CA ARG A 274 41.61 -11.76 -27.38
C ARG A 274 40.40 -10.88 -27.66
N GLU A 275 39.23 -11.33 -27.22
CA GLU A 275 37.93 -10.70 -27.42
C GLU A 275 37.10 -10.96 -26.14
N TYR A 276 36.25 -10.01 -25.76
CA TYR A 276 35.41 -10.12 -24.56
C TYR A 276 33.93 -10.22 -24.93
N PRO A 277 33.08 -10.89 -24.14
CA PRO A 277 31.65 -10.93 -24.41
C PRO A 277 31.03 -9.53 -24.25
N ASP A 278 29.94 -9.27 -24.95
CA ASP A 278 29.27 -7.97 -25.03
C ASP A 278 28.84 -7.39 -23.68
N PHE A 279 28.54 -8.22 -22.68
CA PHE A 279 28.26 -7.76 -21.31
C PHE A 279 29.50 -7.27 -20.53
N MET A 280 30.72 -7.51 -21.04
CA MET A 280 31.98 -6.99 -20.48
C MET A 280 32.51 -5.76 -21.26
N ALA A 281 31.71 -5.21 -22.18
CA ALA A 281 32.06 -4.07 -23.03
C ALA A 281 32.05 -2.71 -22.30
N GLU A 282 32.96 -2.52 -21.35
CA GLU A 282 33.26 -1.19 -20.80
C GLU A 282 34.22 -0.44 -21.74
N GLY A 283 33.69 0.57 -22.43
CA GLY A 283 34.43 1.47 -23.33
C GLY A 283 34.46 1.02 -24.79
N CYS A 284 34.54 1.99 -25.71
CA CYS A 284 34.52 1.80 -27.17
C CYS A 284 35.84 1.26 -27.78
N HIS A 285 36.74 0.70 -26.96
CA HIS A 285 38.11 0.33 -27.35
C HIS A 285 38.43 -1.16 -27.16
N LYS A 286 37.45 -2.00 -26.82
CA LYS A 286 37.63 -3.46 -26.64
C LYS A 286 37.00 -4.23 -27.80
N ASN A 287 37.78 -5.11 -28.44
CA ASN A 287 37.21 -6.11 -29.36
C ASN A 287 36.24 -7.01 -28.58
N THR A 288 35.00 -7.08 -29.05
CA THR A 288 33.91 -7.76 -28.34
C THR A 288 33.09 -8.65 -29.27
N TYR A 289 32.53 -9.73 -28.70
CA TYR A 289 31.64 -10.65 -29.39
C TYR A 289 30.29 -10.73 -28.66
N ARG A 290 29.22 -11.05 -29.40
CA ARG A 290 27.88 -11.23 -28.83
C ARG A 290 27.82 -12.57 -28.06
N SER A 291 27.70 -12.52 -26.74
CA SER A 291 27.55 -13.73 -25.91
C SER A 291 26.21 -14.42 -26.20
N ASN A 292 26.23 -15.74 -26.34
CA ASN A 292 25.03 -16.58 -26.47
C ASN A 292 24.65 -17.27 -25.14
N ARG A 293 25.34 -16.95 -24.04
CA ARG A 293 25.00 -17.38 -22.67
C ARG A 293 24.02 -16.41 -22.02
N VAL A 294 23.43 -16.80 -20.89
CA VAL A 294 22.40 -16.03 -20.19
C VAL A 294 22.85 -14.58 -19.89
N LEU A 295 24.11 -14.35 -19.52
CA LEU A 295 24.64 -13.01 -19.22
C LEU A 295 24.54 -12.04 -20.40
N GLY A 296 24.86 -12.48 -21.62
CA GLY A 296 24.71 -11.66 -22.83
C GLY A 296 23.25 -11.26 -23.05
N HIS A 297 22.31 -12.18 -22.82
CA HIS A 297 20.89 -11.88 -22.97
C HIS A 297 20.35 -10.94 -21.86
N LEU A 298 20.73 -11.14 -20.60
CA LEU A 298 20.36 -10.26 -19.48
C LEU A 298 20.87 -8.81 -19.70
N TYR A 299 22.11 -8.67 -20.19
CA TYR A 299 22.72 -7.38 -20.54
C TYR A 299 21.99 -6.67 -21.68
N ARG A 300 21.73 -7.38 -22.80
CA ARG A 300 21.00 -6.81 -23.94
C ARG A 300 19.56 -6.42 -23.59
N PHE A 301 18.90 -7.19 -22.71
CA PHE A 301 17.59 -6.84 -22.18
C PHE A 301 17.64 -5.59 -21.27
N GLN A 302 18.65 -5.48 -20.40
CA GLN A 302 18.83 -4.29 -19.55
C GLN A 302 19.04 -3.02 -20.39
N ARG A 303 19.88 -3.07 -21.44
CA ARG A 303 20.13 -1.93 -22.34
C ARG A 303 18.88 -1.52 -23.13
N PHE A 304 18.01 -2.47 -23.48
CA PHE A 304 16.70 -2.18 -24.07
C PHE A 304 15.76 -1.47 -23.08
N LEU A 305 15.63 -1.97 -21.84
CA LEU A 305 14.83 -1.30 -20.82
C LEU A 305 15.31 0.13 -20.55
N GLU A 306 16.63 0.32 -20.49
CA GLU A 306 17.27 1.60 -20.23
C GLU A 306 16.99 2.65 -21.34
N SER A 307 16.97 2.26 -22.62
CA SER A 307 16.61 3.17 -23.71
C SER A 307 15.12 3.57 -23.71
N VAL A 308 14.25 2.70 -23.19
CA VAL A 308 12.82 3.00 -23.00
C VAL A 308 12.57 3.90 -21.79
N VAL A 309 13.29 3.70 -20.67
CA VAL A 309 13.10 4.48 -19.44
C VAL A 309 13.71 5.88 -19.56
N SER A 310 14.92 6.00 -20.11
CA SER A 310 15.67 7.27 -20.18
C SER A 310 14.98 8.37 -21.00
N THR A 311 14.07 7.99 -21.90
CA THR A 311 13.28 8.91 -22.72
C THR A 311 11.98 9.39 -22.06
N SER A 312 11.50 8.73 -20.99
CA SER A 312 10.10 8.90 -20.52
C SER A 312 9.93 9.20 -19.02
N PHE A 313 10.87 8.83 -18.14
CA PHE A 313 10.65 8.94 -16.68
C PHE A 313 11.18 10.21 -16.01
N ASN A 314 12.22 10.85 -16.56
CA ASN A 314 12.88 11.99 -15.91
C ASN A 314 11.99 13.24 -15.75
N SER A 315 10.93 13.38 -16.57
CA SER A 315 10.00 14.51 -16.53
C SER A 315 9.05 14.51 -15.34
N HIS A 316 8.81 13.35 -14.70
CA HIS A 316 7.74 13.16 -13.71
C HIS A 316 8.22 13.02 -12.25
N ILE A 317 9.41 13.55 -11.95
CA ILE A 317 9.91 13.66 -10.56
C ILE A 317 9.21 14.82 -9.83
N VAL A 318 8.86 15.91 -10.55
CA VAL A 318 8.41 17.19 -9.98
C VAL A 318 6.94 17.20 -9.52
N ASP A 319 6.10 16.32 -10.07
CA ASP A 319 4.64 16.25 -9.85
C ASP A 319 4.21 15.92 -8.40
N GLY A 320 5.18 15.58 -7.52
CA GLY A 320 4.96 15.39 -6.10
C GLY A 320 4.39 16.63 -5.40
N ARG A 321 3.10 16.54 -5.01
CA ARG A 321 2.45 17.41 -4.03
C ARG A 321 2.34 16.65 -2.72
N SER A 322 3.19 16.97 -1.74
CA SER A 322 3.05 16.48 -0.37
C SER A 322 1.69 16.88 0.20
N ASN A 323 1.15 16.08 1.12
CA ASN A 323 -0.08 16.45 1.84
C ASN A 323 0.29 17.43 2.97
N ILE A 324 0.63 18.67 2.61
CA ILE A 324 1.20 19.69 3.52
C ILE A 324 0.33 19.86 4.77
N ASN A 325 -1.00 19.89 4.60
CA ASN A 325 -2.02 20.00 5.64
C ASN A 325 -1.93 18.92 6.75
N LEU A 326 -1.31 17.76 6.49
CA LEU A 326 -1.15 16.69 7.49
C LEU A 326 -0.11 17.03 8.56
N LEU A 327 0.76 18.03 8.30
CA LEU A 327 1.86 18.45 9.17
C LEU A 327 1.76 19.93 9.57
N GLU A 328 0.59 20.55 9.35
CA GLU A 328 0.28 21.91 9.81
C GLU A 328 -0.20 21.88 11.26
N PHE A 329 0.53 22.52 12.17
CA PHE A 329 0.18 22.62 13.60
C PHE A 329 -0.15 24.07 13.96
N HIS A 330 -1.24 24.28 14.72
CA HIS A 330 -1.77 25.63 14.94
C HIS A 330 -0.77 26.57 15.65
N GLY A 331 -0.44 27.67 14.98
CA GLY A 331 0.54 28.66 15.44
C GLY A 331 1.96 28.49 14.89
N TRP A 332 2.21 27.54 13.97
CA TRP A 332 3.54 27.36 13.34
C TRP A 332 4.10 28.65 12.71
N MET A 333 3.23 29.51 12.15
CA MET A 333 3.62 30.71 11.41
C MET A 333 4.45 31.70 12.23
N SER A 334 4.31 31.72 13.56
CA SER A 334 5.08 32.60 14.45
C SER A 334 6.60 32.37 14.37
N TYR A 335 7.03 31.11 14.17
CA TYR A 335 8.45 30.75 14.11
C TYR A 335 9.02 30.73 12.70
N ARG A 336 8.22 31.14 11.69
CA ARG A 336 8.60 31.08 10.29
C ARG A 336 9.98 31.69 10.01
N SER A 337 10.26 32.88 10.53
CA SER A 337 11.54 33.58 10.30
C SER A 337 12.73 32.85 10.91
N VAL A 338 12.56 32.24 12.09
CA VAL A 338 13.61 31.46 12.79
C VAL A 338 13.91 30.17 12.03
N VAL A 339 12.87 29.54 11.48
CA VAL A 339 13.02 28.35 10.64
C VAL A 339 13.60 28.67 9.26
N GLU A 340 13.27 29.83 8.67
CA GLU A 340 13.89 30.28 7.41
C GLU A 340 15.40 30.54 7.58
N GLU A 341 15.84 31.05 8.73
CA GLU A 341 17.27 31.16 9.11
C GLU A 341 17.93 29.79 9.30
N LEU A 342 17.35 28.90 10.12
CA LEU A 342 17.86 27.54 10.34
C LEU A 342 17.95 26.73 9.04
N ARG A 343 16.97 26.88 8.14
CA ARG A 343 16.97 26.28 6.81
C ARG A 343 18.11 26.85 5.96
N ALA A 344 18.29 28.16 5.90
CA ALA A 344 19.34 28.78 5.09
C ALA A 344 20.75 28.33 5.52
N ALA A 345 20.99 28.18 6.83
CA ALA A 345 22.24 27.62 7.34
C ALA A 345 22.45 26.17 6.88
N TYR A 346 21.43 25.32 7.00
CA TYR A 346 21.47 23.93 6.50
C TYR A 346 21.64 23.83 4.97
N GLU A 347 21.02 24.72 4.20
CA GLU A 347 21.18 24.79 2.74
C GLU A 347 22.63 25.10 2.35
N SER A 348 23.31 25.99 3.08
CA SER A 348 24.74 26.27 2.93
C SER A 348 25.62 25.06 3.27
N ASP A 349 25.33 24.39 4.39
CA ASP A 349 26.07 23.19 4.83
C ASP A 349 25.96 22.03 3.80
N MET A 350 24.76 21.82 3.24
CA MET A 350 24.50 20.81 2.20
C MET A 350 25.12 21.16 0.85
N ASP A 351 24.99 22.42 0.39
CA ASP A 351 25.63 22.91 -0.84
C ASP A 351 27.17 22.73 -0.80
N GLY A 352 27.77 22.87 0.39
CA GLY A 352 29.16 22.51 0.64
C GLY A 352 29.51 21.07 0.26
N ILE A 353 28.75 20.07 0.74
CA ILE A 353 28.97 18.65 0.37
C ILE A 353 28.73 18.43 -1.13
N LEU A 354 27.63 18.96 -1.67
CA LEU A 354 27.26 18.79 -3.08
C LEU A 354 28.38 19.30 -4.00
N LYS A 355 28.94 20.48 -3.72
CA LYS A 355 30.07 21.07 -4.45
C LYS A 355 31.40 20.35 -4.21
N GLN A 356 31.71 19.94 -2.97
CA GLN A 356 32.96 19.23 -2.64
C GLN A 356 33.09 17.92 -3.41
N TYR A 357 31.99 17.17 -3.57
CA TYR A 357 32.02 15.85 -4.18
C TYR A 357 31.50 15.78 -5.63
N GLY A 358 30.74 16.79 -6.08
CA GLY A 358 30.18 16.88 -7.43
C GLY A 358 28.83 16.16 -7.58
N PHE A 359 28.05 16.04 -6.50
CA PHE A 359 26.74 15.41 -6.52
C PHE A 359 25.68 16.32 -7.13
N LYS A 360 24.60 15.73 -7.65
CA LYS A 360 23.54 16.43 -8.37
C LYS A 360 22.29 16.60 -7.52
N THR A 361 22.13 15.80 -6.46
CA THR A 361 20.95 15.82 -5.60
C THR A 361 21.31 15.64 -4.12
N GLU A 362 20.48 16.22 -3.25
CA GLU A 362 20.46 15.93 -1.82
C GLU A 362 20.19 14.44 -1.52
N ALA A 363 19.50 13.73 -2.41
CA ALA A 363 19.15 12.33 -2.25
C ALA A 363 20.38 11.42 -2.32
N GLU A 364 21.36 11.71 -3.18
CA GLU A 364 22.67 11.01 -3.23
C GLU A 364 23.40 11.09 -1.87
N VAL A 365 23.33 12.25 -1.20
CA VAL A 365 23.95 12.50 0.11
C VAL A 365 23.16 11.83 1.25
N ALA A 366 21.86 12.10 1.34
CA ALA A 366 21.03 11.69 2.48
C ALA A 366 20.71 10.19 2.51
N SER A 367 20.67 9.53 1.35
CA SER A 367 20.45 8.08 1.25
C SER A 367 21.73 7.26 1.20
N GLY A 368 22.88 7.89 0.95
CA GLY A 368 24.16 7.22 0.69
C GLY A 368 24.27 6.56 -0.70
N PHE A 369 23.22 6.59 -1.52
CA PHE A 369 23.23 6.06 -2.90
C PHE A 369 23.92 7.04 -3.84
N ILE A 370 25.23 7.20 -3.66
CA ILE A 370 26.07 7.94 -4.61
C ILE A 370 26.09 7.18 -5.93
N ASN A 371 25.73 7.83 -7.03
CA ASN A 371 25.95 7.29 -8.37
C ASN A 371 27.20 7.89 -9.02
N ASP A 372 27.23 9.21 -9.20
CA ASP A 372 28.25 9.92 -9.97
C ASP A 372 29.08 10.85 -9.08
N THR A 373 30.41 10.75 -9.14
CA THR A 373 31.37 11.59 -8.40
C THR A 373 32.19 12.47 -9.34
N SER A 374 32.75 13.58 -8.85
CA SER A 374 33.69 14.40 -9.62
C SER A 374 34.88 13.57 -10.12
N SER A 375 35.43 13.95 -11.28
CA SER A 375 36.59 13.28 -11.90
C SER A 375 37.80 13.21 -10.97
N PHE A 376 38.02 14.25 -10.17
CA PHE A 376 39.06 14.31 -9.13
C PHE A 376 38.85 13.26 -8.03
N ASN A 377 37.63 13.10 -7.52
CA ASN A 377 37.35 12.09 -6.50
C ASN A 377 37.47 10.66 -7.06
N LYS A 378 37.11 10.45 -8.35
CA LYS A 378 37.30 9.17 -9.05
C LYS A 378 38.77 8.74 -9.20
N SER A 379 39.72 9.67 -9.17
CA SER A 379 41.16 9.36 -9.24
C SER A 379 41.86 9.26 -7.88
N HIS A 380 41.29 9.82 -6.81
CA HIS A 380 41.92 9.85 -5.48
C HIS A 380 41.29 8.92 -4.44
N TYR A 381 40.03 8.50 -4.59
CA TYR A 381 39.34 7.68 -3.60
C TYR A 381 38.51 6.57 -4.26
N GLU A 382 38.53 5.37 -3.66
CA GLU A 382 37.52 4.37 -3.96
C GLU A 382 36.12 4.90 -3.59
N LYS A 383 35.12 4.55 -4.41
CA LYS A 383 33.73 5.00 -4.22
C LYS A 383 33.18 4.64 -2.84
N SER A 384 33.53 3.47 -2.32
CA SER A 384 33.27 2.99 -0.94
C SER A 384 33.76 3.97 0.14
N ASN A 385 34.95 4.54 -0.02
CA ASN A 385 35.51 5.49 0.94
C ASN A 385 34.79 6.84 0.87
N VAL A 386 34.37 7.27 -0.33
CA VAL A 386 33.53 8.47 -0.51
C VAL A 386 32.15 8.27 0.14
N GLU A 387 31.50 7.13 -0.08
CA GLU A 387 30.21 6.77 0.55
C GLU A 387 30.28 6.85 2.09
N VAL A 388 31.35 6.33 2.71
CA VAL A 388 31.57 6.41 4.17
C VAL A 388 31.83 7.85 4.65
N LEU A 389 32.67 8.62 3.94
CA LEU A 389 33.00 10.00 4.31
C LEU A 389 31.76 10.92 4.24
N VAL A 390 31.00 10.85 3.15
CA VAL A 390 29.77 11.63 2.94
C VAL A 390 28.71 11.25 3.96
N THR A 391 28.55 9.96 4.25
CA THR A 391 27.66 9.49 5.34
C THR A 391 28.05 10.07 6.70
N LYS A 392 29.36 10.21 6.99
CA LYS A 392 29.85 10.82 8.24
C LYS A 392 29.61 12.33 8.28
N GLN A 393 29.85 13.05 7.18
CA GLN A 393 29.59 14.49 7.09
C GLN A 393 28.09 14.81 7.19
N TYR A 394 27.22 14.09 6.47
CA TYR A 394 25.77 14.28 6.53
C TYR A 394 25.22 14.10 7.95
N ARG A 395 25.72 13.11 8.71
CA ARG A 395 25.39 12.95 10.15
C ARG A 395 25.85 14.12 10.99
N ALA A 396 27.02 14.69 10.73
CA ALA A 396 27.52 15.86 11.47
C ALA A 396 26.66 17.11 11.20
N ILE A 397 26.26 17.35 9.94
CA ILE A 397 25.32 18.43 9.59
C ILE A 397 23.97 18.20 10.25
N ALA A 398 23.42 16.98 10.19
CA ALA A 398 22.14 16.64 10.81
C ALA A 398 22.17 16.84 12.33
N GLN A 399 23.26 16.45 13.00
CA GLN A 399 23.48 16.71 14.43
C GLN A 399 23.54 18.21 14.74
N SER A 400 24.43 18.97 14.07
CA SER A 400 24.57 20.41 14.28
C SER A 400 23.29 21.20 13.97
N THR A 401 22.48 20.73 13.02
CA THR A 401 21.17 21.32 12.71
C THR A 401 20.13 20.99 13.77
N ARG A 402 20.19 19.84 14.44
CA ARG A 402 19.37 19.56 15.63
C ARG A 402 19.79 20.40 16.83
N GLU A 403 21.10 20.53 17.07
CA GLU A 403 21.64 21.35 18.16
C GLU A 403 21.18 22.81 18.02
N ARG A 404 21.39 23.43 16.86
CA ARG A 404 20.89 24.78 16.51
C ARG A 404 19.36 24.91 16.64
N PHE A 405 18.59 23.88 16.27
CA PHE A 405 17.13 23.89 16.41
C PHE A 405 16.68 23.85 17.88
N PHE A 406 17.26 22.99 18.72
CA PHE A 406 16.87 22.92 20.13
C PHE A 406 17.29 24.17 20.91
N GLU A 407 18.44 24.77 20.60
CA GLU A 407 18.83 26.10 21.10
C GLU A 407 17.76 27.16 20.78
N LYS A 408 17.25 27.20 19.54
CA LYS A 408 16.14 28.09 19.16
C LYS A 408 14.79 27.74 19.81
N VAL A 409 14.52 26.48 20.13
CA VAL A 409 13.33 26.09 20.93
C VAL A 409 13.46 26.60 22.36
N GLU A 410 14.64 26.53 22.99
CA GLU A 410 14.88 27.06 24.33
C GLU A 410 14.79 28.58 24.37
N GLU A 411 15.34 29.29 23.37
CA GLU A 411 15.17 30.74 23.19
C GLU A 411 13.67 31.12 23.07
N ALA A 412 12.92 30.43 22.23
CA ALA A 412 11.47 30.65 22.07
C ALA A 412 10.70 30.38 23.38
N CYS A 413 11.03 29.32 24.11
CA CYS A 413 10.42 29.01 25.40
C CYS A 413 10.70 30.09 26.46
N TYR A 414 11.90 30.69 26.45
CA TYR A 414 12.23 31.81 27.33
C TYR A 414 11.45 33.08 26.96
N LEU A 415 11.42 33.44 25.67
CA LEU A 415 10.73 34.63 25.17
C LEU A 415 9.21 34.58 25.38
N GLU A 416 8.58 33.43 25.17
CA GLU A 416 7.14 33.23 25.43
C GLU A 416 6.81 32.93 26.90
N SER A 417 7.80 32.94 27.81
CA SER A 417 7.61 32.63 29.24
C SER A 417 6.96 31.25 29.49
N ALA A 418 7.28 30.27 28.64
CA ALA A 418 6.75 28.91 28.70
C ALA A 418 7.43 28.13 29.83
N PHE A 419 6.81 28.06 31.00
CA PHE A 419 7.37 27.39 32.18
C PHE A 419 6.92 25.94 32.31
N SER A 420 5.70 25.59 31.87
CA SER A 420 5.16 24.23 31.94
C SER A 420 5.68 23.33 30.82
N THR A 421 5.58 22.01 31.02
CA THR A 421 5.91 21.01 30.00
C THR A 421 5.00 21.09 28.78
N GLU A 422 3.73 21.51 28.95
CA GLU A 422 2.73 21.57 27.88
C GLU A 422 2.99 22.76 26.94
N GLU A 423 3.31 23.93 27.49
CA GLU A 423 3.70 25.11 26.69
C GLU A 423 4.98 24.84 25.89
N LYS A 424 6.02 24.29 26.54
CA LYS A 424 7.28 23.91 25.87
C LYS A 424 7.08 22.86 24.77
N THR A 425 6.20 21.88 25.00
CA THR A 425 5.83 20.88 23.97
C THR A 425 5.07 21.54 22.82
N THR A 426 4.19 22.51 23.10
CA THR A 426 3.44 23.25 22.08
C THR A 426 4.36 24.10 21.20
N ILE A 427 5.35 24.78 21.77
CA ILE A 427 6.38 25.53 21.02
C ILE A 427 7.20 24.57 20.15
N LEU A 428 7.68 23.45 20.72
CA LEU A 428 8.42 22.41 19.98
C LEU A 428 7.63 21.86 18.79
N LEU A 429 6.34 21.57 18.95
CA LEU A 429 5.47 21.07 17.87
C LEU A 429 5.19 22.13 16.80
N ARG A 430 4.95 23.39 17.19
CA ARG A 430 4.81 24.50 16.24
C ARG A 430 6.09 24.72 15.43
N MET A 431 7.27 24.64 16.06
CA MET A 431 8.55 24.79 15.37
C MET A 431 8.87 23.59 14.46
N ALA A 432 8.58 22.36 14.90
CA ALA A 432 8.73 21.17 14.06
C ALA A 432 7.79 21.17 12.84
N SER A 433 6.53 21.61 13.02
CA SER A 433 5.60 21.88 11.93
C SER A 433 6.14 22.98 11.00
N ALA A 434 6.60 24.11 11.55
CA ALA A 434 7.16 25.20 10.76
C ALA A 434 8.34 24.75 9.89
N CYS A 435 9.22 23.85 10.37
CA CYS A 435 10.27 23.23 9.54
C CYS A 435 9.71 22.59 8.27
N PHE A 436 8.66 21.77 8.39
CA PHE A 436 8.02 21.16 7.22
C PHE A 436 7.32 22.20 6.34
N MET A 437 6.52 23.08 6.95
CA MET A 437 5.73 24.09 6.23
C MET A 437 6.62 25.06 5.44
N VAL A 438 7.73 25.54 6.00
CA VAL A 438 8.70 26.43 5.33
C VAL A 438 9.43 25.72 4.18
N THR A 439 9.82 24.45 4.33
CA THR A 439 10.45 23.70 3.23
C THR A 439 9.49 23.50 2.07
N TYR A 440 8.28 22.98 2.33
CA TYR A 440 7.37 22.51 1.27
C TYR A 440 6.43 23.58 0.70
N SER A 441 6.26 24.73 1.36
CA SER A 441 5.47 25.87 0.82
C SER A 441 6.26 26.75 -0.15
N ASN A 442 7.59 26.63 -0.20
CA ASN A 442 8.42 27.50 -1.03
C ASN A 442 8.44 27.01 -2.50
N ALA A 443 8.24 27.92 -3.45
CA ALA A 443 8.17 27.59 -4.89
C ALA A 443 9.51 27.07 -5.45
N HIS A 444 10.62 27.47 -4.84
CA HIS A 444 11.95 26.92 -5.12
C HIS A 444 12.21 25.75 -4.14
N LYS A 445 12.03 24.53 -4.65
CA LYS A 445 12.28 23.26 -3.93
C LYS A 445 13.78 22.95 -3.79
N THR A 446 14.55 23.85 -3.18
CA THR A 446 15.90 23.56 -2.68
C THR A 446 15.83 22.81 -1.35
N CYS A 447 16.73 21.84 -1.15
CA CYS A 447 16.93 21.08 0.09
C CYS A 447 15.64 20.61 0.80
N SER A 448 14.92 19.69 0.15
CA SER A 448 13.73 19.03 0.72
C SER A 448 14.06 18.12 1.92
N SER A 449 15.34 17.78 2.15
CA SER A 449 15.83 16.93 3.25
C SER A 449 15.75 17.58 4.63
N PHE A 450 15.69 18.91 4.73
CA PHE A 450 15.79 19.64 6.00
C PHE A 450 14.80 19.16 7.09
N PRO A 451 13.49 18.98 6.84
CA PRO A 451 12.54 18.59 7.88
C PRO A 451 12.78 17.15 8.39
N TRP A 452 13.40 16.28 7.58
CA TRP A 452 13.57 14.86 7.87
C TRP A 452 14.61 14.58 8.98
N ILE A 453 15.48 15.57 9.23
CA ILE A 453 16.35 15.66 10.41
C ILE A 453 15.53 15.61 11.72
N PHE A 454 14.27 16.05 11.66
CA PHE A 454 13.31 16.11 12.75
C PHE A 454 12.16 15.09 12.58
N SER A 455 12.40 13.99 11.87
CA SER A 455 11.35 13.00 11.54
C SER A 455 10.72 12.32 12.78
N ASP A 456 11.42 12.33 13.92
CA ASP A 456 10.89 11.99 15.25
C ASP A 456 9.89 13.02 15.77
N LEU A 457 10.16 14.32 15.60
CA LEU A 457 9.24 15.40 15.98
C LEU A 457 8.06 15.51 15.00
N ILE A 458 8.28 15.23 13.71
CA ILE A 458 7.21 15.14 12.70
C ILE A 458 6.21 14.05 13.08
N LEU A 459 6.67 12.88 13.57
CA LEU A 459 5.76 11.86 14.11
C LEU A 459 4.97 12.34 15.32
N LEU A 460 5.54 13.19 16.18
CA LEU A 460 4.80 13.80 17.29
C LEU A 460 3.76 14.79 16.78
N VAL A 461 4.04 15.58 15.74
CA VAL A 461 3.04 16.43 15.07
C VAL A 461 1.90 15.57 14.49
N MET A 462 2.21 14.47 13.80
CA MET A 462 1.21 13.52 13.27
C MET A 462 0.42 12.74 14.34
N ALA A 463 0.89 12.74 15.59
CA ALA A 463 0.23 12.10 16.72
C ALA A 463 -0.38 13.10 17.72
N SER A 464 -0.34 14.40 17.40
CA SER A 464 -0.90 15.49 18.21
C SER A 464 -1.79 16.45 17.43
N SER A 465 -1.83 16.37 16.10
CA SER A 465 -2.99 16.81 15.32
C SER A 465 -4.17 15.87 15.59
N ASP A 466 -5.35 16.43 15.83
CA ASP A 466 -6.58 15.75 16.21
C ASP A 466 -7.33 15.15 15.00
N LEU A 467 -6.56 14.50 14.12
CA LEU A 467 -7.05 13.60 13.08
C LEU A 467 -7.00 12.15 13.62
N ASP A 468 -7.72 11.89 14.71
CA ASP A 468 -7.63 10.65 15.50
C ASP A 468 -8.21 9.39 14.82
N GLY A 469 -8.82 9.56 13.64
CA GLY A 469 -9.39 8.51 12.80
C GLY A 469 -10.78 8.83 12.26
N ASP A 470 -11.38 9.94 12.68
CA ASP A 470 -12.75 10.35 12.34
C ASP A 470 -13.02 10.48 10.81
N GLU A 471 -14.21 10.03 10.38
CA GLU A 471 -14.63 10.05 8.97
C GLU A 471 -15.25 11.39 8.54
N TYR A 472 -14.42 12.30 8.01
CA TYR A 472 -14.88 13.59 7.49
C TYR A 472 -15.71 13.47 6.20
N SER A 473 -16.96 13.92 6.25
CA SER A 473 -17.84 14.03 5.07
C SER A 473 -17.57 15.30 4.25
N VAL A 474 -16.87 15.18 3.12
CA VAL A 474 -16.58 16.31 2.21
C VAL A 474 -17.66 16.44 1.14
N ILE A 475 -18.44 17.54 1.19
CA ILE A 475 -19.50 17.84 0.22
C ILE A 475 -19.04 18.96 -0.71
N TRP A 476 -18.90 18.66 -2.01
CA TRP A 476 -18.52 19.62 -3.06
C TRP A 476 -19.70 20.08 -3.94
N ASP A 477 -20.92 19.61 -3.66
CA ASP A 477 -22.13 20.06 -4.37
C ASP A 477 -22.52 21.47 -3.91
N ARG A 478 -22.45 22.43 -4.84
CA ARG A 478 -22.76 23.84 -4.58
C ARG A 478 -24.22 24.08 -4.16
N SER A 479 -25.14 23.15 -4.46
CA SER A 479 -26.53 23.24 -4.01
C SER A 479 -26.72 22.89 -2.53
N LEU A 480 -25.70 22.27 -1.91
CA LEU A 480 -25.67 21.89 -0.49
C LEU A 480 -24.74 22.80 0.34
N PHE A 481 -24.15 23.84 -0.26
CA PHE A 481 -23.34 24.81 0.47
C PHE A 481 -24.22 25.69 1.36
N PHE A 482 -23.77 25.96 2.59
CA PHE A 482 -24.49 26.83 3.51
C PHE A 482 -24.53 28.28 2.97
N PRO A 483 -25.69 28.95 2.91
CA PRO A 483 -25.82 30.30 2.33
C PRO A 483 -25.46 31.42 3.33
N GLY A 484 -24.97 31.09 4.51
CA GLY A 484 -24.54 32.03 5.55
C GLY A 484 -23.05 31.87 5.89
N PRO A 485 -22.49 32.73 6.75
CA PRO A 485 -21.11 32.59 7.20
C PRO A 485 -20.92 31.28 7.99
N ASN A 486 -19.72 30.70 7.89
CA ASN A 486 -19.28 29.62 8.76
C ASN A 486 -19.47 30.03 10.23
N GLN A 487 -19.91 29.08 11.06
CA GLN A 487 -19.99 29.28 12.49
C GLN A 487 -18.64 28.92 13.13
N GLU A 488 -18.32 29.55 14.26
CA GLU A 488 -17.15 29.18 15.05
C GLU A 488 -17.22 27.70 15.50
N PRO A 489 -16.09 26.98 15.51
CA PRO A 489 -16.05 25.59 15.94
C PRO A 489 -16.35 25.47 17.45
N MET A 490 -16.93 24.34 17.85
CA MET A 490 -17.17 24.05 19.26
C MET A 490 -15.86 23.69 19.96
N ILE A 491 -15.40 24.57 20.86
CA ILE A 491 -14.16 24.37 21.62
C ILE A 491 -14.40 23.34 22.74
N TYR A 492 -13.71 22.21 22.68
CA TYR A 492 -13.75 21.17 23.71
C TYR A 492 -12.85 21.55 24.91
N GLY A 493 -13.32 21.26 26.14
CA GLY A 493 -12.64 21.70 27.36
C GLY A 493 -11.57 20.74 27.88
N GLN A 494 -10.31 21.16 27.90
CA GLN A 494 -9.10 20.38 28.30
C GLN A 494 -9.05 19.84 29.75
N LYS A 495 -10.16 19.83 30.50
CA LYS A 495 -10.18 19.69 31.98
C LYS A 495 -9.75 18.34 32.57
N VAL A 496 -9.30 17.36 31.77
CA VAL A 496 -8.96 16.00 32.23
C VAL A 496 -7.50 15.60 31.96
N GLN A 497 -6.73 16.35 31.16
CA GLN A 497 -5.31 16.03 30.93
C GLN A 497 -4.45 16.14 32.22
N GLN A 498 -4.85 17.01 33.16
CA GLN A 498 -4.13 17.23 34.44
C GLN A 498 -4.05 16.01 35.37
N GLN A 499 -4.90 14.98 35.22
CA GLN A 499 -4.81 13.75 36.04
C GLN A 499 -4.07 12.58 35.36
N ARG A 500 -3.83 12.64 34.05
CA ARG A 500 -3.04 11.60 33.34
C ARG A 500 -1.56 11.94 33.20
N SER A 501 -1.19 13.21 33.33
CA SER A 501 0.20 13.67 33.34
C SER A 501 1.05 12.95 34.40
N GLU A 502 0.55 12.87 35.64
CA GLU A 502 1.28 12.30 36.78
C GLU A 502 1.67 10.83 36.55
N LEU A 503 0.75 9.96 36.14
CA LEU A 503 1.06 8.54 35.89
C LEU A 503 2.11 8.34 34.79
N SER A 504 2.14 9.24 33.79
CA SER A 504 3.13 9.19 32.70
C SER A 504 4.53 9.68 33.09
N LEU A 505 4.65 10.35 34.24
CA LEU A 505 5.89 10.95 34.73
C LEU A 505 6.86 9.89 35.27
N TRP A 506 6.37 8.97 36.11
CA TRP A 506 7.18 7.95 36.80
C TRP A 506 7.91 7.02 35.82
N LEU A 507 7.24 6.60 34.74
CA LEU A 507 7.83 5.75 33.69
C LEU A 507 8.96 6.43 32.90
N LYS A 508 9.05 7.77 32.90
CA LYS A 508 10.10 8.53 32.20
C LYS A 508 11.28 8.91 33.11
N LEU A 509 11.14 8.74 34.43
CA LEU A 509 12.14 9.12 35.43
C LEU A 509 12.91 7.92 36.04
N GLY A 510 12.63 6.69 35.59
CA GLY A 510 13.42 5.51 35.96
C GLY A 510 13.19 4.99 37.39
N ILE A 511 12.08 5.36 38.03
CA ILE A 511 11.68 4.86 39.35
C ILE A 511 11.12 3.44 39.19
N ASP A 512 11.50 2.53 40.10
CA ASP A 512 11.12 1.11 40.04
C ASP A 512 9.59 0.93 40.07
N THR A 513 9.06 0.21 39.09
CA THR A 513 7.62 0.09 38.82
C THR A 513 6.92 -0.95 39.69
N ASN A 514 7.65 -1.73 40.49
CA ASN A 514 7.08 -2.74 41.38
C ASN A 514 6.16 -2.17 42.49
N PHE A 515 6.24 -0.87 42.81
CA PHE A 515 5.46 -0.28 43.92
C PHE A 515 4.01 0.12 43.54
N ILE A 516 3.70 0.33 42.26
CA ILE A 516 2.39 0.86 41.81
C ILE A 516 1.43 -0.27 41.36
N LEU A 517 1.89 -1.52 41.35
CA LEU A 517 1.09 -2.70 40.97
C LEU A 517 0.16 -3.23 42.09
N TYR A 518 0.09 -2.54 43.23
CA TYR A 518 -0.83 -2.84 44.34
C TYR A 518 -1.75 -1.64 44.64
N SER A 519 -3.00 -1.68 44.15
CA SER A 519 -4.21 -1.22 44.87
C SER A 519 -5.49 -1.14 44.03
N PHE A 520 -5.43 -1.11 42.68
CA PHE A 520 -6.65 -1.21 41.88
C PHE A 520 -7.34 -2.56 42.10
N GLN A 521 -8.53 -2.55 42.72
CA GLN A 521 -9.28 -3.76 43.02
C GLN A 521 -10.24 -4.11 41.87
N VAL A 522 -10.66 -5.37 41.81
CA VAL A 522 -11.68 -5.83 40.84
C VAL A 522 -12.99 -5.04 41.01
N ASP A 523 -13.28 -4.59 42.23
CA ASP A 523 -14.44 -3.76 42.55
C ASP A 523 -14.38 -2.37 41.91
N ASP A 524 -13.20 -1.74 41.75
CA ASP A 524 -13.06 -0.46 41.05
C ASP A 524 -13.38 -0.59 39.56
N MET A 525 -12.84 -1.63 38.92
CA MET A 525 -13.15 -1.96 37.53
C MET A 525 -14.63 -2.32 37.35
N THR A 526 -15.18 -3.11 38.27
CA THR A 526 -16.60 -3.51 38.27
C THR A 526 -17.51 -2.29 38.43
N LYS A 527 -17.15 -1.35 39.32
CA LYS A 527 -17.86 -0.09 39.53
C LYS A 527 -17.80 0.82 38.31
N PHE A 528 -16.62 1.00 37.70
CA PHE A 528 -16.47 1.76 36.45
C PHE A 528 -17.32 1.18 35.31
N ILE A 529 -17.27 -0.15 35.11
CA ILE A 529 -18.07 -0.83 34.07
C ILE A 529 -19.57 -0.70 34.37
N SER A 530 -19.96 -0.89 35.63
CA SER A 530 -21.32 -0.64 36.14
C SER A 530 -21.80 0.78 35.78
N ASP A 531 -20.99 1.78 36.08
CA ASP A 531 -21.40 3.18 35.97
C ASP A 531 -21.29 3.70 34.54
N PHE A 532 -20.41 3.13 33.70
CA PHE A 532 -20.43 3.29 32.24
C PHE A 532 -21.75 2.74 31.65
N ILE A 533 -22.10 1.48 31.95
CA ILE A 533 -23.31 0.82 31.44
C ILE A 533 -24.60 1.52 31.89
N LYS A 534 -24.65 2.04 33.13
CA LYS A 534 -25.80 2.83 33.63
C LYS A 534 -25.97 4.18 32.93
N ASN A 535 -24.87 4.76 32.42
CA ASN A 535 -24.85 6.14 31.94
C ASN A 535 -24.68 6.29 30.43
N ASP A 536 -24.51 5.22 29.65
CA ASP A 536 -24.59 5.30 28.18
C ASP A 536 -25.99 5.78 27.74
N ASN A 537 -26.05 7.07 27.41
CA ASN A 537 -27.25 7.77 26.98
C ASN A 537 -27.03 8.49 25.64
N VAL A 538 -25.92 8.27 24.94
CA VAL A 538 -25.56 9.01 23.71
C VAL A 538 -26.67 8.89 22.66
N GLY A 539 -27.13 7.66 22.40
CA GLY A 539 -28.24 7.41 21.48
C GLY A 539 -29.56 8.08 21.90
N VAL A 540 -29.81 8.21 23.21
CA VAL A 540 -31.01 8.89 23.75
C VAL A 540 -30.90 10.40 23.55
N MET A 541 -29.73 10.98 23.81
CA MET A 541 -29.45 12.41 23.61
C MET A 541 -29.51 12.80 22.13
N SER A 542 -28.91 12.03 21.22
CA SER A 542 -28.97 12.31 19.78
C SER A 542 -30.40 12.20 19.23
N ASN A 543 -31.21 11.26 19.74
CA ASN A 543 -32.65 11.20 19.43
C ASN A 543 -33.41 12.43 19.97
N ALA A 544 -33.05 12.95 21.15
CA ALA A 544 -33.65 14.16 21.72
C ALA A 544 -33.27 15.41 20.92
N HIS A 545 -31.98 15.58 20.60
CA HIS A 545 -31.46 16.66 19.77
C HIS A 545 -32.17 16.72 18.41
N LEU A 546 -32.29 15.58 17.71
CA LEU A 546 -32.95 15.52 16.40
C LEU A 546 -34.44 15.89 16.46
N ALA A 547 -35.16 15.44 17.49
CA ALA A 547 -36.56 15.80 17.67
C ALA A 547 -36.76 17.28 18.04
N MET A 548 -35.89 17.84 18.89
CA MET A 548 -35.94 19.27 19.24
C MET A 548 -35.53 20.16 18.06
N ALA A 549 -34.52 19.78 17.27
CA ALA A 549 -34.08 20.52 16.10
C ALA A 549 -35.11 20.53 14.95
N ASP A 550 -35.98 19.52 14.87
CA ASP A 550 -37.12 19.53 13.95
C ASP A 550 -38.26 20.42 14.50
N LYS A 551 -38.64 20.24 15.77
CA LYS A 551 -39.81 20.88 16.41
C LYS A 551 -39.63 22.37 16.70
N LEU A 552 -38.43 22.80 17.11
CA LEU A 552 -38.17 24.19 17.51
C LEU A 552 -37.97 25.07 16.27
N LYS A 553 -38.46 26.31 16.34
CA LYS A 553 -38.44 27.26 15.21
C LYS A 553 -37.02 27.52 14.70
N ASP A 554 -36.10 27.75 15.62
CA ASP A 554 -34.69 28.07 15.36
C ASP A 554 -33.83 26.82 15.12
N GLY A 555 -34.44 25.62 15.20
CA GLY A 555 -33.82 24.33 14.94
C GLY A 555 -32.58 24.07 15.80
N VAL A 556 -31.48 23.66 15.15
CA VAL A 556 -30.19 23.35 15.81
C VAL A 556 -29.59 24.55 16.58
N PHE A 557 -29.92 25.78 16.21
CA PHE A 557 -29.44 27.00 16.89
C PHE A 557 -30.27 27.36 18.13
N SER A 558 -31.33 26.62 18.42
CA SER A 558 -32.10 26.82 19.66
C SER A 558 -31.25 26.47 20.90
N LYS A 559 -31.43 27.22 21.99
CA LYS A 559 -30.68 27.03 23.24
C LYS A 559 -30.76 25.61 23.81
N GLN A 560 -31.89 24.92 23.59
CA GLN A 560 -32.08 23.53 23.99
C GLN A 560 -31.24 22.57 23.13
N CYS A 561 -31.18 22.75 21.82
CA CYS A 561 -30.32 21.93 20.96
C CYS A 561 -28.84 22.13 21.31
N LEU A 562 -28.40 23.38 21.50
CA LEU A 562 -27.02 23.68 21.90
C LEU A 562 -26.66 23.09 23.28
N SER A 563 -27.57 23.10 24.26
CA SER A 563 -27.32 22.45 25.56
C SER A 563 -27.25 20.92 25.45
N ILE A 564 -28.14 20.30 24.67
CA ILE A 564 -28.10 18.86 24.42
C ILE A 564 -26.82 18.48 23.65
N ALA A 565 -26.34 19.28 22.69
CA ALA A 565 -25.10 19.03 21.96
C ALA A 565 -23.86 19.03 22.90
N ALA A 566 -23.78 19.96 23.85
CA ALA A 566 -22.72 19.95 24.87
C ALA A 566 -22.79 18.72 25.79
N LYS A 567 -24.00 18.25 26.12
CA LYS A 567 -24.22 17.03 26.89
C LYS A 567 -23.85 15.76 26.09
N ILE A 568 -24.11 15.72 24.77
CA ILE A 568 -23.65 14.65 23.86
C ILE A 568 -22.12 14.57 23.85
N SER A 569 -21.43 15.71 23.65
CA SER A 569 -19.96 15.77 23.68
C SER A 569 -19.40 15.23 25.01
N THR A 570 -19.99 15.63 26.14
CA THR A 570 -19.60 15.11 27.46
C THR A 570 -19.79 13.59 27.56
N CYS A 571 -20.91 13.05 27.07
CA CYS A 571 -21.20 11.61 27.11
C CYS A 571 -20.35 10.77 26.14
N LEU A 572 -19.86 11.33 25.03
CA LEU A 572 -18.94 10.60 24.13
C LEU A 572 -17.60 10.31 24.82
N ASP A 573 -17.13 11.23 25.65
CA ASP A 573 -15.87 11.09 26.39
C ASP A 573 -16.00 10.34 27.73
N ILE A 574 -17.16 9.76 28.07
CA ILE A 574 -17.34 9.00 29.33
C ILE A 574 -16.37 7.81 29.43
N ALA A 575 -16.03 7.16 28.31
CA ALA A 575 -15.02 6.08 28.26
C ALA A 575 -13.58 6.57 28.57
N LYS A 576 -13.31 7.87 28.38
CA LYS A 576 -11.99 8.50 28.62
C LYS A 576 -11.92 9.20 29.99
N THR A 577 -13.06 9.65 30.52
CA THR A 577 -13.16 10.60 31.65
C THR A 577 -13.95 10.10 32.85
N GLY A 578 -14.82 9.10 32.68
CA GLY A 578 -15.79 8.67 33.71
C GLY A 578 -16.94 9.66 33.98
N VAL A 579 -17.01 10.79 33.27
CA VAL A 579 -18.02 11.83 33.51
C VAL A 579 -19.26 11.60 32.63
N ALA A 580 -20.43 11.56 33.25
CA ALA A 580 -21.72 11.44 32.58
C ALA A 580 -22.51 12.76 32.59
N ALA A 581 -23.25 13.01 31.51
CA ALA A 581 -24.31 14.01 31.46
C ALA A 581 -25.69 13.32 31.33
N VAL A 582 -26.77 14.02 31.68
CA VAL A 582 -28.15 13.49 31.63
C VAL A 582 -29.11 14.52 31.07
N LEU A 583 -30.09 14.09 30.25
CA LEU A 583 -31.16 14.97 29.76
C LEU A 583 -32.09 15.41 30.91
N GLU A 584 -32.28 16.71 31.05
CA GLU A 584 -33.23 17.31 31.98
C GLU A 584 -34.68 17.05 31.55
N LYS A 585 -35.63 17.21 32.49
CA LYS A 585 -37.08 17.01 32.24
C LYS A 585 -37.63 17.89 31.12
N HIS A 586 -36.98 19.02 30.82
CA HIS A 586 -37.38 19.96 29.80
C HIS A 586 -36.77 19.67 28.40
N GLU A 587 -35.66 18.92 28.35
CA GLU A 587 -34.93 18.54 27.13
C GLU A 587 -35.47 17.24 26.50
N ARG A 588 -36.25 16.46 27.26
CA ARG A 588 -36.84 15.19 26.81
C ARG A 588 -38.06 15.46 25.92
N PRO A 589 -38.08 15.02 24.64
CA PRO A 589 -39.24 15.21 23.77
C PRO A 589 -40.48 14.49 24.29
N ARG A 590 -41.61 15.21 24.36
CA ARG A 590 -42.93 14.62 24.68
C ARG A 590 -43.61 14.01 23.45
N GLU A 591 -43.20 14.45 22.27
CA GLU A 591 -43.73 14.08 20.95
C GLU A 591 -42.54 13.95 19.99
N TYR A 592 -42.62 13.05 19.01
CA TYR A 592 -41.55 12.83 18.03
C TYR A 592 -42.02 13.10 16.59
N PRO A 593 -41.17 13.62 15.69
CA PRO A 593 -41.55 13.77 14.30
C PRO A 593 -41.76 12.40 13.63
N GLN A 594 -42.78 12.30 12.78
CA GLN A 594 -43.22 11.07 12.12
C GLN A 594 -42.08 10.28 11.43
N PHE A 595 -41.07 10.96 10.89
CA PHE A 595 -39.94 10.30 10.21
C PHE A 595 -39.06 9.46 11.13
N MET A 596 -39.10 9.69 12.45
CA MET A 596 -38.38 8.86 13.44
C MET A 596 -39.08 7.52 13.72
N ALA A 597 -40.21 7.24 13.06
CA ALA A 597 -40.91 5.95 13.02
C ALA A 597 -41.10 5.28 14.40
N LYS A 598 -41.33 6.08 15.45
CA LYS A 598 -41.60 5.54 16.80
C LYS A 598 -42.93 4.78 16.79
N GLY A 599 -42.97 3.65 17.47
CA GLY A 599 -44.17 2.80 17.52
C GLY A 599 -45.37 3.50 18.18
N CYS A 600 -46.56 2.90 18.03
CA CYS A 600 -47.86 3.43 18.46
C CYS A 600 -47.97 3.87 19.95
N HIS A 601 -47.02 3.46 20.79
CA HIS A 601 -46.90 3.87 22.20
C HIS A 601 -46.20 5.22 22.41
N LYS A 602 -45.81 5.95 21.35
CA LYS A 602 -45.28 7.32 21.40
C LYS A 602 -46.17 8.27 20.59
N ILE A 603 -46.40 9.47 21.13
CA ILE A 603 -47.10 10.55 20.41
C ILE A 603 -46.20 11.05 19.29
N THR A 604 -46.74 11.17 18.07
CA THR A 604 -46.00 11.65 16.89
C THR A 604 -46.71 12.79 16.18
N TYR A 605 -45.93 13.70 15.58
CA TYR A 605 -46.43 14.85 14.82
C TYR A 605 -45.88 14.86 13.38
N ARG A 606 -46.59 15.51 12.45
CA ARG A 606 -46.14 15.68 11.06
C ARG A 606 -45.06 16.75 10.99
N SER A 607 -43.81 16.35 10.72
CA SER A 607 -42.72 17.30 10.47
C SER A 607 -42.93 18.05 9.14
N ASN A 608 -42.71 19.36 9.17
CA ASN A 608 -42.68 20.26 8.01
C ASN A 608 -41.24 20.70 7.66
N ARG A 609 -40.24 19.95 8.11
CA ARG A 609 -38.83 20.09 7.69
C ARG A 609 -38.50 19.04 6.61
N VAL A 610 -37.32 19.17 5.99
CA VAL A 610 -36.87 18.32 4.87
C VAL A 610 -37.00 16.82 5.17
N TYR A 611 -36.58 16.34 6.35
CA TYR A 611 -36.74 14.94 6.76
C TYR A 611 -38.20 14.46 6.77
N GLY A 612 -39.15 15.32 7.15
CA GLY A 612 -40.58 15.02 7.10
C GLY A 612 -41.10 14.82 5.66
N HIS A 613 -40.69 15.67 4.72
CA HIS A 613 -41.06 15.54 3.31
C HIS A 613 -40.41 14.31 2.66
N LEU A 614 -39.11 14.08 2.90
CA LEU A 614 -38.38 12.91 2.38
C LEU A 614 -39.01 11.60 2.85
N TYR A 615 -39.34 11.48 4.14
CA TYR A 615 -40.00 10.30 4.69
C TYR A 615 -41.36 10.05 4.05
N ARG A 616 -42.19 11.08 3.86
CA ARG A 616 -43.50 10.94 3.19
C ARG A 616 -43.35 10.53 1.72
N PHE A 617 -42.37 11.08 1.02
CA PHE A 617 -42.07 10.70 -0.36
C PHE A 617 -41.60 9.23 -0.46
N GLN A 618 -40.73 8.79 0.46
CA GLN A 618 -40.30 7.39 0.54
C GLN A 618 -41.48 6.44 0.81
N ARG A 619 -42.33 6.76 1.80
CA ARG A 619 -43.55 5.97 2.10
C ARG A 619 -44.51 5.90 0.91
N PHE A 620 -44.60 6.96 0.10
CA PHE A 620 -45.38 6.96 -1.14
C PHE A 620 -44.78 6.04 -2.21
N LEU A 621 -43.47 6.15 -2.48
CA LEU A 621 -42.78 5.26 -3.43
C LEU A 621 -42.90 3.78 -3.04
N GLU A 622 -42.75 3.47 -1.76
CA GLU A 622 -42.87 2.11 -1.23
C GLU A 622 -44.26 1.51 -1.52
N SER A 623 -45.33 2.30 -1.34
CA SER A 623 -46.70 1.90 -1.68
C SER A 623 -46.89 1.62 -3.19
N VAL A 624 -46.31 2.45 -4.07
CA VAL A 624 -46.37 2.28 -5.53
C VAL A 624 -45.59 1.04 -5.98
N ILE A 625 -44.42 0.78 -5.39
CA ILE A 625 -43.59 -0.38 -5.72
C ILE A 625 -44.23 -1.68 -5.23
N SER A 626 -44.66 -1.73 -3.96
CA SER A 626 -45.24 -2.95 -3.34
C SER A 626 -46.51 -3.47 -4.02
N SER A 627 -47.28 -2.60 -4.67
CA SER A 627 -48.50 -2.96 -5.39
C SER A 627 -48.26 -3.50 -6.81
N SER A 628 -47.11 -3.20 -7.43
CA SER A 628 -46.95 -3.32 -8.89
C SER A 628 -45.75 -4.16 -9.36
N PHE A 629 -44.72 -4.37 -8.53
CA PHE A 629 -43.47 -5.01 -9.01
C PHE A 629 -43.48 -6.55 -9.03
N ASN A 630 -44.21 -7.19 -8.13
CA ASN A 630 -44.13 -8.65 -7.92
C ASN A 630 -44.69 -9.47 -9.10
N SER A 631 -45.53 -8.89 -9.95
CA SER A 631 -46.14 -9.55 -11.12
C SER A 631 -45.20 -9.71 -12.32
N HIS A 632 -44.16 -8.88 -12.44
CA HIS A 632 -43.36 -8.76 -13.67
C HIS A 632 -41.99 -9.48 -13.65
N LEU A 633 -41.60 -10.08 -12.53
CA LEU A 633 -40.29 -10.77 -12.36
C LEU A 633 -40.19 -12.17 -13.01
N VAL A 634 -41.16 -12.55 -13.85
CA VAL A 634 -41.38 -13.96 -14.23
C VAL A 634 -40.47 -14.43 -15.37
N ASP A 635 -40.35 -13.68 -16.46
CA ASP A 635 -39.84 -14.21 -17.74
C ASP A 635 -38.31 -14.14 -17.89
N GLY A 636 -37.61 -14.97 -17.10
CA GLY A 636 -36.16 -15.18 -17.21
C GLY A 636 -35.73 -16.16 -18.31
N ARG A 637 -36.62 -16.57 -19.23
CA ARG A 637 -36.35 -17.65 -20.20
C ARG A 637 -35.42 -17.24 -21.35
N SER A 638 -35.23 -15.94 -21.57
CA SER A 638 -34.43 -15.38 -22.67
C SER A 638 -32.97 -15.84 -22.68
N ASN A 639 -32.32 -15.88 -21.51
CA ASN A 639 -30.86 -16.08 -21.41
C ASN A 639 -30.41 -17.55 -21.50
N ILE A 640 -31.33 -18.51 -21.39
CA ILE A 640 -31.01 -19.95 -21.35
C ILE A 640 -30.25 -20.38 -22.63
N LYS A 641 -30.64 -19.85 -23.79
CA LYS A 641 -29.99 -20.15 -25.09
C LYS A 641 -28.59 -19.55 -25.28
N LEU A 642 -28.12 -18.67 -24.38
CA LEU A 642 -26.77 -18.10 -24.41
C LEU A 642 -25.75 -18.90 -23.58
N LEU A 643 -26.22 -19.87 -22.79
CA LEU A 643 -25.42 -20.60 -21.79
C LEU A 643 -25.46 -22.12 -21.96
N GLU A 644 -26.02 -22.60 -23.07
CA GLU A 644 -26.01 -24.00 -23.49
C GLU A 644 -24.72 -24.35 -24.25
N PHE A 645 -23.95 -25.34 -23.77
CA PHE A 645 -22.72 -25.81 -24.41
C PHE A 645 -22.85 -27.26 -24.91
N GLN A 646 -22.30 -27.59 -26.08
CA GLN A 646 -22.53 -28.90 -26.71
C GLN A 646 -21.95 -30.06 -25.87
N GLY A 647 -22.84 -30.96 -25.46
CA GLY A 647 -22.53 -32.12 -24.61
C GLY A 647 -22.75 -31.88 -23.12
N TRP A 648 -23.34 -30.75 -22.69
CA TRP A 648 -23.57 -30.44 -21.27
C TRP A 648 -24.33 -31.55 -20.50
N MET A 649 -25.24 -32.26 -21.16
CA MET A 649 -26.10 -33.26 -20.54
C MET A 649 -25.34 -34.41 -19.85
N SER A 650 -24.09 -34.70 -20.24
CA SER A 650 -23.29 -35.79 -19.64
C SER A 650 -22.92 -35.55 -18.18
N TYR A 651 -22.83 -34.30 -17.73
CA TYR A 651 -22.48 -33.94 -16.34
C TYR A 651 -23.67 -33.39 -15.55
N ARG A 652 -24.89 -33.53 -16.06
CA ARG A 652 -26.11 -32.99 -15.44
C ARG A 652 -26.29 -33.48 -13.99
N SER A 653 -26.17 -34.79 -13.76
CA SER A 653 -26.32 -35.41 -12.43
C SER A 653 -25.29 -34.92 -11.42
N VAL A 654 -24.02 -34.81 -11.83
CA VAL A 654 -22.91 -34.29 -11.01
C VAL A 654 -23.20 -32.85 -10.56
N VAL A 655 -23.79 -32.04 -11.44
CA VAL A 655 -24.16 -30.66 -11.11
C VAL A 655 -25.44 -30.56 -10.28
N GLU A 656 -26.41 -31.48 -10.46
CA GLU A 656 -27.58 -31.61 -9.59
C GLU A 656 -27.17 -31.97 -8.14
N GLU A 657 -26.16 -32.83 -7.95
CA GLU A 657 -25.55 -33.13 -6.65
C GLU A 657 -24.84 -31.90 -6.04
N LEU A 658 -23.99 -31.22 -6.81
CA LEU A 658 -23.30 -29.99 -6.36
C LEU A 658 -24.28 -28.88 -5.96
N ARG A 659 -25.40 -28.74 -6.69
CA ARG A 659 -26.49 -27.80 -6.35
C ARG A 659 -27.18 -28.19 -5.04
N ALA A 660 -27.53 -29.46 -4.86
CA ALA A 660 -28.21 -29.92 -3.65
C ALA A 660 -27.36 -29.68 -2.39
N ALA A 661 -26.04 -29.91 -2.47
CA ALA A 661 -25.12 -29.59 -1.38
C ALA A 661 -25.07 -28.07 -1.08
N TYR A 662 -24.99 -27.24 -2.12
CA TYR A 662 -25.04 -25.77 -1.98
C TYR A 662 -26.35 -25.28 -1.34
N GLU A 663 -27.48 -25.84 -1.78
CA GLU A 663 -28.81 -25.49 -1.33
C GLU A 663 -29.01 -25.82 0.16
N SER A 664 -28.50 -26.96 0.62
CA SER A 664 -28.46 -27.31 2.05
C SER A 664 -27.58 -26.36 2.88
N ASP A 665 -26.42 -25.95 2.36
CA ASP A 665 -25.52 -25.02 3.05
C ASP A 665 -26.10 -23.59 3.11
N MET A 666 -26.83 -23.15 2.08
CA MET A 666 -27.54 -21.85 2.02
C MET A 666 -28.77 -21.82 2.94
N ASP A 667 -29.61 -22.86 2.91
CA ASP A 667 -30.78 -23.01 3.78
C ASP A 667 -30.41 -22.93 5.26
N ARG A 668 -29.25 -23.50 5.65
CA ARG A 668 -28.71 -23.36 7.01
C ARG A 668 -28.46 -21.91 7.40
N ILE A 669 -27.90 -21.07 6.52
CA ILE A 669 -27.71 -19.63 6.80
C ILE A 669 -29.06 -18.93 6.98
N LEU A 670 -29.99 -19.15 6.03
CA LEU A 670 -31.31 -18.51 6.05
C LEU A 670 -32.06 -18.81 7.36
N LYS A 671 -32.09 -20.09 7.76
CA LYS A 671 -32.71 -20.54 9.02
C LYS A 671 -31.98 -20.07 10.27
N GLN A 672 -30.64 -20.14 10.31
CA GLN A 672 -29.85 -19.74 11.49
C GLN A 672 -30.03 -18.25 11.83
N TYR A 673 -30.07 -17.39 10.81
CA TYR A 673 -30.15 -15.93 11.03
C TYR A 673 -31.57 -15.36 10.94
N GLY A 674 -32.52 -16.13 10.40
CA GLY A 674 -33.89 -15.68 10.14
C GLY A 674 -34.00 -14.74 8.93
N ILE A 675 -33.13 -14.96 7.94
CA ILE A 675 -33.03 -14.14 6.72
C ILE A 675 -34.05 -14.65 5.69
N LYS A 676 -34.76 -13.74 5.04
CA LYS A 676 -35.93 -14.08 4.22
C LYS A 676 -35.61 -14.53 2.80
N THR A 677 -34.49 -14.09 2.24
CA THR A 677 -34.12 -14.40 0.85
C THR A 677 -32.63 -14.68 0.68
N GLU A 678 -32.31 -15.54 -0.27
CA GLU A 678 -30.95 -15.78 -0.76
C GLU A 678 -30.26 -14.48 -1.21
N ALA A 679 -31.00 -13.55 -1.83
CA ALA A 679 -30.46 -12.29 -2.33
C ALA A 679 -29.87 -11.40 -1.22
N GLU A 680 -30.43 -11.43 -0.02
CA GLU A 680 -29.88 -10.74 1.17
C GLU A 680 -28.53 -11.36 1.57
N VAL A 681 -28.44 -12.70 1.65
CA VAL A 681 -27.19 -13.43 1.96
C VAL A 681 -26.10 -13.17 0.92
N VAL A 682 -26.45 -13.22 -0.37
CA VAL A 682 -25.52 -13.08 -1.50
C VAL A 682 -24.98 -11.65 -1.63
N SER A 683 -25.83 -10.66 -1.39
CA SER A 683 -25.46 -9.24 -1.51
C SER A 683 -24.82 -8.66 -0.25
N GLY A 684 -25.02 -9.30 0.90
CA GLY A 684 -24.58 -8.84 2.22
C GLY A 684 -25.52 -7.80 2.85
N PHE A 685 -26.52 -7.29 2.12
CA PHE A 685 -27.52 -6.36 2.63
C PHE A 685 -28.68 -7.15 3.25
N ILE A 686 -28.61 -7.39 4.56
CA ILE A 686 -29.68 -8.09 5.28
C ILE A 686 -30.80 -7.11 5.56
N ASN A 687 -32.04 -7.39 5.16
CA ASN A 687 -33.17 -6.51 5.47
C ASN A 687 -33.64 -6.72 6.92
N ASP A 688 -33.80 -7.99 7.29
CA ASP A 688 -34.45 -8.40 8.54
C ASP A 688 -33.84 -9.70 9.08
N THR A 689 -33.93 -9.91 10.40
CA THR A 689 -33.33 -11.05 11.12
C THR A 689 -34.26 -11.57 12.22
N SER A 690 -33.98 -12.76 12.76
CA SER A 690 -34.72 -13.31 13.89
C SER A 690 -34.65 -12.39 15.12
N SER A 691 -35.69 -12.41 15.97
CA SER A 691 -35.74 -11.63 17.21
C SER A 691 -34.55 -11.90 18.14
N PHE A 692 -34.15 -13.16 18.25
CA PHE A 692 -32.98 -13.59 19.02
C PHE A 692 -31.67 -12.91 18.54
N ASN A 693 -31.44 -12.88 17.23
CA ASN A 693 -30.25 -12.24 16.67
C ASN A 693 -30.28 -10.72 16.86
N LYS A 694 -31.45 -10.07 16.77
CA LYS A 694 -31.60 -8.63 17.08
C LYS A 694 -31.29 -8.26 18.53
N SER A 695 -31.45 -9.19 19.48
CA SER A 695 -31.11 -8.98 20.89
C SER A 695 -29.66 -9.31 21.25
N HIS A 696 -28.98 -10.16 20.48
CA HIS A 696 -27.62 -10.62 20.77
C HIS A 696 -26.52 -10.03 19.88
N TYR A 697 -26.86 -9.52 18.69
CA TYR A 697 -25.90 -9.00 17.74
C TYR A 697 -26.41 -7.71 17.09
N GLU A 698 -25.51 -6.72 16.96
CA GLU A 698 -25.76 -5.61 16.05
C GLU A 698 -25.92 -6.12 14.61
N LYS A 699 -26.77 -5.45 13.83
CA LYS A 699 -27.05 -5.82 12.44
C LYS A 699 -25.77 -5.92 11.57
N SER A 700 -24.87 -4.96 11.74
CA SER A 700 -23.52 -4.92 11.14
C SER A 700 -22.71 -6.20 11.38
N ASN A 701 -22.73 -6.72 12.62
CA ASN A 701 -22.04 -7.94 12.99
C ASN A 701 -22.67 -9.18 12.33
N VAL A 702 -24.00 -9.23 12.23
CA VAL A 702 -24.69 -10.30 11.48
C VAL A 702 -24.34 -10.23 9.98
N GLU A 703 -24.39 -9.06 9.36
CA GLU A 703 -24.01 -8.85 7.95
C GLU A 703 -22.58 -9.31 7.66
N VAL A 704 -21.63 -8.98 8.55
CA VAL A 704 -20.23 -9.44 8.45
C VAL A 704 -20.09 -10.96 8.62
N ILE A 705 -20.82 -11.58 9.56
CA ILE A 705 -20.77 -13.03 9.79
C ILE A 705 -21.38 -13.78 8.60
N VAL A 706 -22.57 -13.39 8.15
CA VAL A 706 -23.28 -13.98 7.00
C VAL A 706 -22.46 -13.84 5.73
N THR A 707 -21.87 -12.67 5.47
CA THR A 707 -20.96 -12.45 4.34
C THR A 707 -19.73 -13.37 4.39
N LYS A 708 -19.16 -13.63 5.57
CA LYS A 708 -18.05 -14.59 5.73
C LYS A 708 -18.50 -16.03 5.46
N GLN A 709 -19.67 -16.43 5.96
CA GLN A 709 -20.21 -17.78 5.74
C GLN A 709 -20.58 -18.00 4.25
N TYR A 710 -21.24 -17.05 3.59
CA TYR A 710 -21.53 -17.10 2.17
C TYR A 710 -20.27 -17.27 1.32
N ARG A 711 -19.20 -16.51 1.61
CA ARG A 711 -17.89 -16.66 0.95
C ARG A 711 -17.28 -18.06 1.16
N ALA A 712 -17.46 -18.66 2.34
CA ALA A 712 -16.98 -20.02 2.62
C ALA A 712 -17.77 -21.09 1.83
N ILE A 713 -19.10 -20.97 1.72
CA ILE A 713 -19.92 -21.87 0.91
C ILE A 713 -19.57 -21.73 -0.58
N ALA A 714 -19.51 -20.49 -1.08
CA ALA A 714 -19.14 -20.21 -2.46
C ALA A 714 -17.74 -20.76 -2.80
N GLN A 715 -16.77 -20.62 -1.88
CA GLN A 715 -15.46 -21.24 -2.02
C GLN A 715 -15.57 -22.78 -2.06
N SER A 716 -16.22 -23.42 -1.08
CA SER A 716 -16.24 -24.88 -0.98
C SER A 716 -16.96 -25.52 -2.17
N THR A 717 -18.06 -24.92 -2.61
CA THR A 717 -18.80 -25.32 -3.83
C THR A 717 -17.92 -25.22 -5.07
N ARG A 718 -17.12 -24.16 -5.17
CA ARG A 718 -16.17 -23.97 -6.26
C ARG A 718 -15.00 -24.97 -6.20
N GLU A 719 -14.46 -25.25 -5.02
CA GLU A 719 -13.39 -26.23 -4.84
C GLU A 719 -13.87 -27.64 -5.25
N ARG A 720 -15.08 -28.07 -4.81
CA ARG A 720 -15.74 -29.31 -5.27
C ARG A 720 -16.03 -29.35 -6.78
N PHE A 721 -16.42 -28.22 -7.39
CA PHE A 721 -16.66 -28.14 -8.83
C PHE A 721 -15.38 -28.42 -9.63
N PHE A 722 -14.25 -27.80 -9.27
CA PHE A 722 -12.99 -28.05 -9.97
C PHE A 722 -12.42 -29.45 -9.72
N GLU A 723 -12.63 -30.02 -8.54
CA GLU A 723 -12.34 -31.43 -8.24
C GLU A 723 -13.10 -32.37 -9.20
N LYS A 724 -14.40 -32.15 -9.43
CA LYS A 724 -15.18 -32.91 -10.43
C LYS A 724 -14.75 -32.68 -11.88
N VAL A 725 -14.28 -31.47 -12.23
CA VAL A 725 -13.67 -31.22 -13.55
C VAL A 725 -12.36 -32.01 -13.72
N GLU A 726 -11.52 -32.10 -12.69
CA GLU A 726 -10.27 -32.87 -12.73
C GLU A 726 -10.53 -34.39 -12.79
N GLU A 727 -11.50 -34.90 -12.04
CA GLU A 727 -11.98 -36.29 -12.12
C GLU A 727 -12.45 -36.64 -13.54
N ALA A 728 -13.31 -35.81 -14.14
CA ALA A 728 -13.76 -36.00 -15.51
C ALA A 728 -12.61 -35.90 -16.54
N CYS A 729 -11.65 -34.99 -16.33
CA CYS A 729 -10.46 -34.89 -17.19
C CYS A 729 -9.57 -36.13 -17.12
N TYR A 730 -9.50 -36.81 -15.97
CA TYR A 730 -8.77 -38.07 -15.83
C TYR A 730 -9.50 -39.20 -16.54
N LEU A 731 -10.81 -39.37 -16.29
CA LEU A 731 -11.65 -40.41 -16.89
C LEU A 731 -11.70 -40.32 -18.43
N GLU A 732 -11.78 -39.11 -19.00
CA GLU A 732 -11.79 -38.89 -20.46
C GLU A 732 -10.37 -38.81 -21.08
N SER A 733 -9.30 -39.10 -20.33
CA SER A 733 -7.90 -39.02 -20.81
C SER A 733 -7.57 -37.66 -21.46
N ALA A 734 -8.07 -36.58 -20.85
CA ALA A 734 -8.02 -35.22 -21.37
C ALA A 734 -6.72 -34.50 -20.99
N PHE A 735 -5.59 -34.95 -21.53
CA PHE A 735 -4.27 -34.40 -21.15
C PHE A 735 -3.98 -33.02 -21.78
N SER A 736 -4.51 -32.71 -22.96
CA SER A 736 -4.32 -31.42 -23.66
C SER A 736 -5.24 -30.31 -23.12
N THR A 737 -4.74 -29.07 -23.06
CA THR A 737 -5.45 -27.88 -22.58
C THR A 737 -6.83 -27.67 -23.22
N GLU A 738 -6.94 -27.91 -24.52
CA GLU A 738 -8.19 -27.78 -25.30
C GLU A 738 -9.28 -28.78 -24.84
N LYS A 739 -8.90 -30.04 -24.63
CA LYS A 739 -9.82 -31.06 -24.05
C LYS A 739 -10.24 -30.69 -22.63
N LYS A 740 -9.31 -30.26 -21.77
CA LYS A 740 -9.64 -29.80 -20.40
C LYS A 740 -10.60 -28.62 -20.41
N THR A 741 -10.38 -27.65 -21.30
CA THR A 741 -11.28 -26.51 -21.50
C THR A 741 -12.66 -26.97 -21.99
N THR A 742 -12.72 -27.95 -22.90
CA THR A 742 -13.99 -28.53 -23.38
C THR A 742 -14.80 -29.19 -22.26
N ILE A 743 -14.15 -29.97 -21.39
CA ILE A 743 -14.80 -30.60 -20.22
C ILE A 743 -15.27 -29.53 -19.23
N LEU A 744 -14.42 -28.55 -18.91
CA LEU A 744 -14.78 -27.41 -18.04
C LEU A 744 -16.04 -26.67 -18.55
N LEU A 745 -16.14 -26.38 -19.84
CA LEU A 745 -17.31 -25.70 -20.44
C LEU A 745 -18.56 -26.59 -20.43
N ARG A 746 -18.42 -27.88 -20.75
CA ARG A 746 -19.50 -28.86 -20.64
C ARG A 746 -20.00 -29.06 -19.22
N MET A 747 -19.15 -28.92 -18.20
CA MET A 747 -19.54 -29.06 -16.79
C MET A 747 -20.04 -27.74 -16.18
N ALA A 748 -19.64 -26.58 -16.70
CA ALA A 748 -20.14 -25.27 -16.27
C ALA A 748 -21.52 -24.91 -16.84
N SER A 749 -21.83 -25.29 -18.08
CA SER A 749 -23.14 -25.04 -18.71
C SER A 749 -24.35 -25.61 -17.92
N PRO A 750 -24.33 -26.88 -17.42
CA PRO A 750 -25.41 -27.44 -16.62
C PRO A 750 -25.72 -26.63 -15.37
N CYS A 751 -24.73 -25.94 -14.77
CA CYS A 751 -24.94 -25.15 -13.55
C CYS A 751 -26.02 -24.10 -13.77
N PHE A 752 -25.96 -23.39 -14.90
CA PHE A 752 -27.01 -22.45 -15.28
C PHE A 752 -28.29 -23.17 -15.73
N MET A 753 -28.18 -24.17 -16.61
CA MET A 753 -29.34 -24.85 -17.19
C MET A 753 -30.23 -25.52 -16.12
N VAL A 754 -29.65 -26.28 -15.21
CA VAL A 754 -30.35 -26.98 -14.10
C VAL A 754 -31.02 -25.99 -13.14
N THR A 755 -30.35 -24.87 -12.84
CA THR A 755 -30.86 -23.85 -11.91
C THR A 755 -32.06 -23.10 -12.48
N TYR A 756 -31.98 -22.68 -13.75
CA TYR A 756 -32.95 -21.75 -14.36
C TYR A 756 -34.04 -22.41 -15.21
N SER A 757 -33.99 -23.73 -15.47
CA SER A 757 -35.04 -24.43 -16.23
C SER A 757 -36.27 -24.83 -15.41
N ASN A 758 -36.13 -25.02 -14.09
CA ASN A 758 -37.23 -25.48 -13.23
C ASN A 758 -38.15 -24.32 -12.79
N ALA A 759 -39.46 -24.59 -12.70
CA ALA A 759 -40.45 -23.60 -12.27
C ALA A 759 -40.28 -23.16 -10.80
N HIS A 760 -39.80 -24.06 -9.94
CA HIS A 760 -39.46 -23.76 -8.55
C HIS A 760 -38.00 -23.28 -8.46
N LYS A 761 -37.81 -21.96 -8.37
CA LYS A 761 -36.50 -21.29 -8.30
C LYS A 761 -35.93 -21.28 -6.87
N THR A 762 -35.49 -22.43 -6.36
CA THR A 762 -34.65 -22.47 -5.14
C THR A 762 -33.17 -22.28 -5.50
N CYS A 763 -32.43 -21.57 -4.65
CA CYS A 763 -30.99 -21.28 -4.79
C CYS A 763 -30.54 -20.80 -6.20
N SER A 764 -31.07 -19.64 -6.62
CA SER A 764 -30.78 -19.02 -7.92
C SER A 764 -29.34 -18.51 -8.04
N SER A 765 -28.63 -18.27 -6.94
CA SER A 765 -27.28 -17.69 -6.97
C SER A 765 -26.17 -18.71 -7.26
N PHE A 766 -26.44 -20.02 -7.09
CA PHE A 766 -25.49 -21.13 -7.28
C PHE A 766 -24.59 -21.01 -8.53
N PRO A 767 -25.08 -20.69 -9.75
CA PRO A 767 -24.23 -20.67 -10.93
C PRO A 767 -23.21 -19.52 -10.91
N TRP A 768 -23.55 -18.39 -10.27
CA TRP A 768 -22.74 -17.17 -10.28
C TRP A 768 -21.46 -17.27 -9.44
N ILE A 769 -21.33 -18.33 -8.62
CA ILE A 769 -20.09 -18.79 -7.97
C ILE A 769 -19.00 -19.12 -9.02
N LEU A 770 -19.43 -19.53 -10.21
CA LEU A 770 -18.62 -19.87 -11.38
C LEU A 770 -18.74 -18.79 -12.47
N SER A 771 -19.05 -17.54 -12.11
CA SER A 771 -19.32 -16.45 -13.06
C SER A 771 -18.20 -16.22 -14.09
N ASP A 772 -16.94 -16.39 -13.71
CA ASP A 772 -15.77 -16.37 -14.61
C ASP A 772 -15.78 -17.53 -15.62
N VAL A 773 -16.16 -18.75 -15.22
CA VAL A 773 -16.29 -19.91 -16.10
C VAL A 773 -17.53 -19.78 -17.01
N ILE A 774 -18.63 -19.23 -16.48
CA ILE A 774 -19.85 -18.93 -17.23
C ILE A 774 -19.57 -17.88 -18.33
N ILE A 775 -18.72 -16.89 -18.08
CA ILE A 775 -18.26 -15.95 -19.11
C ILE A 775 -17.52 -16.67 -20.26
N LEU A 776 -16.75 -17.73 -19.98
CA LEU A 776 -16.13 -18.56 -21.02
C LEU A 776 -17.16 -19.34 -21.84
N VAL A 777 -18.25 -19.82 -21.20
CA VAL A 777 -19.40 -20.43 -21.92
C VAL A 777 -20.04 -19.40 -22.85
N MET A 778 -20.34 -18.19 -22.37
CA MET A 778 -20.88 -17.10 -23.20
C MET A 778 -19.96 -16.76 -24.38
N ALA A 779 -18.65 -16.64 -24.13
CA ALA A 779 -17.66 -16.37 -25.17
C ALA A 779 -17.65 -17.47 -26.26
N SER A 780 -17.76 -18.74 -25.87
CA SER A 780 -17.86 -19.87 -26.82
C SER A 780 -19.16 -19.86 -27.64
N ALA A 781 -20.25 -19.30 -27.10
CA ALA A 781 -21.54 -19.19 -27.77
C ALA A 781 -21.68 -17.95 -28.69
N SER A 782 -20.68 -17.07 -28.72
CA SER A 782 -20.79 -15.70 -29.27
C SER A 782 -20.71 -15.60 -30.81
N ARG A 783 -21.61 -16.30 -31.50
CA ARG A 783 -21.97 -16.11 -32.93
C ARG A 783 -23.48 -15.88 -33.15
N ARG A 784 -24.20 -15.44 -32.13
CA ARG A 784 -25.63 -15.10 -32.19
C ARG A 784 -25.88 -13.74 -31.58
N GLU A 785 -26.82 -12.99 -32.15
CA GLU A 785 -27.11 -11.60 -31.75
C GLU A 785 -27.70 -11.52 -30.33
N MET A 786 -27.33 -10.47 -29.61
CA MET A 786 -27.83 -10.18 -28.26
C MET A 786 -29.29 -9.71 -28.31
N PRO A 787 -30.26 -10.44 -27.74
CA PRO A 787 -31.65 -10.00 -27.75
C PRO A 787 -31.86 -8.81 -26.79
N TYR A 788 -32.37 -7.71 -27.34
CA TYR A 788 -33.18 -6.67 -26.68
C TYR A 788 -32.73 -6.16 -25.29
N ARG A 789 -32.28 -4.89 -25.22
CA ARG A 789 -32.20 -4.16 -23.95
C ARG A 789 -33.60 -3.97 -23.36
N GLN A 790 -33.94 -4.71 -22.31
CA GLN A 790 -35.10 -4.41 -21.49
C GLN A 790 -34.95 -2.99 -20.89
N GLY A 791 -35.99 -2.16 -21.02
CA GLY A 791 -36.04 -0.84 -20.39
C GLY A 791 -36.04 -0.94 -18.87
N ASN A 792 -35.69 0.15 -18.18
CA ASN A 792 -35.73 0.19 -16.72
C ASN A 792 -37.15 -0.11 -16.23
N LEU A 793 -37.34 -1.25 -15.56
CA LEU A 793 -38.64 -1.73 -15.08
C LEU A 793 -39.33 -0.74 -14.15
N LEU A 794 -38.56 0.08 -13.40
CA LEU A 794 -39.12 1.12 -12.53
C LEU A 794 -39.72 2.26 -13.34
N ILE A 795 -39.08 2.64 -14.45
CA ILE A 795 -39.62 3.64 -15.40
C ILE A 795 -40.83 3.05 -16.12
N ALA A 796 -40.75 1.82 -16.64
CA ALA A 796 -41.88 1.18 -17.32
C ALA A 796 -43.12 1.01 -16.42
N CYS A 797 -42.91 0.72 -15.13
CA CYS A 797 -43.98 0.60 -14.14
C CYS A 797 -44.58 1.98 -13.79
N LEU A 798 -43.74 3.01 -13.57
CA LEU A 798 -44.20 4.39 -13.42
C LEU A 798 -44.97 4.86 -14.66
N ASP A 799 -44.45 4.65 -15.87
CA ASP A 799 -45.10 4.97 -17.15
C ASP A 799 -46.45 4.25 -17.32
N SER A 800 -46.66 3.09 -16.70
CA SER A 800 -47.94 2.38 -16.73
C SER A 800 -48.99 3.02 -15.81
N GLN A 801 -48.57 3.51 -14.64
CA GLN A 801 -49.41 4.23 -13.68
C GLN A 801 -49.64 5.71 -14.09
N LEU A 802 -48.77 6.27 -14.92
CA LEU A 802 -48.77 7.68 -15.34
C LEU A 802 -49.39 7.94 -16.72
N ARG A 803 -49.97 6.93 -17.38
CA ARG A 803 -50.76 7.09 -18.61
C ARG A 803 -52.24 7.33 -18.28
N PRO A 804 -52.75 8.57 -18.28
CA PRO A 804 -54.17 8.76 -18.47
C PRO A 804 -54.58 8.23 -19.84
N ALA A 805 -55.77 7.61 -19.94
CA ALA A 805 -56.36 7.36 -21.25
C ALA A 805 -56.57 8.70 -21.97
N SER A 806 -56.18 8.78 -23.25
CA SER A 806 -56.26 9.95 -24.13
C SER A 806 -55.48 11.21 -23.69
N SER A 807 -54.17 11.25 -23.96
CA SER A 807 -53.49 12.40 -24.60
C SER A 807 -52.04 12.08 -24.98
N GLN A 808 -51.53 12.66 -26.08
CA GLN A 808 -50.14 12.51 -26.53
C GLN A 808 -49.20 13.50 -25.81
N LEU A 809 -49.16 13.45 -24.48
CA LEU A 809 -48.25 14.29 -23.70
C LEU A 809 -46.83 13.71 -23.69
N SER A 810 -45.83 14.58 -23.80
CA SER A 810 -44.42 14.15 -23.73
C SER A 810 -44.07 13.68 -22.30
N ALA A 811 -43.08 12.79 -22.16
CA ALA A 811 -42.62 12.35 -20.83
C ALA A 811 -42.20 13.52 -19.92
N LYS A 812 -41.63 14.60 -20.50
CA LYS A 812 -41.26 15.84 -19.81
C LYS A 812 -42.49 16.62 -19.32
N SER A 813 -43.60 16.56 -20.06
CA SER A 813 -44.90 17.14 -19.68
C SER A 813 -45.56 16.34 -18.56
N ILE A 814 -45.57 15.00 -18.66
CA ILE A 814 -46.16 14.11 -17.65
C ILE A 814 -45.39 14.22 -16.32
N ALA A 815 -44.06 14.22 -16.36
CA ALA A 815 -43.23 14.39 -15.17
C ALA A 815 -43.45 15.76 -14.49
N LEU A 816 -43.62 16.83 -15.26
CA LEU A 816 -44.00 18.14 -14.72
C LEU A 816 -45.37 18.12 -14.05
N GLU A 817 -46.36 17.45 -14.63
CA GLU A 817 -47.70 17.31 -14.05
C GLU A 817 -47.68 16.52 -12.72
N VAL A 818 -46.83 15.48 -12.63
CA VAL A 818 -46.61 14.73 -11.38
C VAL A 818 -45.97 15.61 -10.30
N VAL A 819 -44.93 16.37 -10.65
CA VAL A 819 -44.28 17.33 -9.73
C VAL A 819 -45.27 18.39 -9.24
N LEU A 820 -46.14 18.90 -10.13
CA LEU A 820 -47.20 19.85 -9.76
C LEU A 820 -48.25 19.22 -8.84
N LYS A 821 -48.76 18.01 -9.15
CA LYS A 821 -49.73 17.30 -8.30
C LYS A 821 -49.15 16.96 -6.92
N TRP A 822 -47.87 16.60 -6.85
CA TRP A 822 -47.15 16.40 -5.58
C TRP A 822 -46.99 17.72 -4.80
N ALA A 823 -46.61 18.81 -5.47
CA ALA A 823 -46.45 20.12 -4.84
C ALA A 823 -47.78 20.73 -4.32
N VAL A 824 -48.90 20.45 -4.99
CA VAL A 824 -50.25 20.74 -4.46
C VAL A 824 -50.51 19.93 -3.20
N LYS A 825 -50.20 18.62 -3.19
CA LYS A 825 -50.50 17.71 -2.08
C LYS A 825 -49.63 17.92 -0.82
N GLU A 826 -48.49 18.59 -0.95
CA GLU A 826 -47.58 18.91 0.16
C GLU A 826 -47.58 20.42 0.52
N ASP A 827 -48.60 21.19 0.10
CA ASP A 827 -48.78 22.64 0.37
C ASP A 827 -47.61 23.54 -0.08
N LEU A 828 -46.79 23.08 -1.04
CA LEU A 828 -45.59 23.77 -1.50
C LEU A 828 -45.88 24.94 -2.44
N LEU A 829 -47.09 24.99 -3.00
CA LEU A 829 -47.57 26.08 -3.84
C LEU A 829 -48.23 27.20 -3.02
N LEU A 830 -48.04 28.44 -3.47
CA LEU A 830 -48.84 29.58 -3.04
C LEU A 830 -50.26 29.45 -3.61
N GLN A 831 -51.27 29.41 -2.75
CA GLN A 831 -52.68 29.51 -3.15
C GLN A 831 -53.24 30.94 -3.00
N ASP A 832 -52.63 31.79 -2.16
CA ASP A 832 -52.99 33.19 -1.99
C ASP A 832 -51.75 34.08 -1.78
N ALA A 833 -51.87 35.37 -2.15
CA ALA A 833 -50.76 36.32 -2.19
C ALA A 833 -50.34 36.90 -0.81
N GLY A 834 -50.96 36.47 0.29
CA GLY A 834 -50.86 37.16 1.59
C GLY A 834 -49.79 36.69 2.57
N VAL A 835 -49.16 35.52 2.39
CA VAL A 835 -48.36 34.87 3.46
C VAL A 835 -46.85 34.89 3.19
N ARG A 836 -46.09 35.55 4.07
CA ARG A 836 -44.61 35.57 4.05
C ARG A 836 -44.00 34.26 4.56
N CYS A 837 -44.11 33.19 3.78
CA CYS A 837 -43.35 31.95 3.97
C CYS A 837 -42.85 31.43 2.62
N ALA A 838 -41.74 30.67 2.62
CA ALA A 838 -41.03 30.26 1.40
C ALA A 838 -41.75 29.11 0.65
N ARG A 839 -42.89 29.43 0.03
CA ARG A 839 -43.60 28.58 -0.93
C ARG A 839 -43.26 29.02 -2.35
N ILE A 840 -43.19 28.07 -3.28
CA ILE A 840 -42.80 28.33 -4.66
C ILE A 840 -44.08 28.59 -5.47
N CYS A 841 -44.17 29.70 -6.21
CA CYS A 841 -45.30 29.91 -7.10
C CYS A 841 -45.24 28.92 -8.28
N ARG A 842 -46.39 28.54 -8.83
CA ARG A 842 -46.49 27.54 -9.91
C ARG A 842 -45.47 27.76 -11.03
N HIS A 843 -45.38 29.01 -11.53
CA HIS A 843 -44.47 29.39 -12.60
C HIS A 843 -42.98 29.22 -12.24
N CYS A 844 -42.58 29.49 -11.00
CA CYS A 844 -41.22 29.26 -10.53
C CYS A 844 -40.88 27.76 -10.42
N LEU A 845 -41.85 26.92 -10.01
CA LEU A 845 -41.65 25.47 -9.97
C LEU A 845 -41.54 24.87 -11.38
N GLU A 846 -42.39 25.31 -12.30
CA GLU A 846 -42.32 24.98 -13.73
C GLU A 846 -40.98 25.42 -14.34
N THR A 847 -40.50 26.62 -14.00
CA THR A 847 -39.21 27.16 -14.47
C THR A 847 -38.01 26.38 -13.90
N LEU A 848 -38.04 26.00 -12.62
CA LEU A 848 -37.00 25.17 -11.99
C LEU A 848 -36.92 23.78 -12.65
N PHE A 849 -38.07 23.17 -12.94
CA PHE A 849 -38.16 21.89 -13.63
C PHE A 849 -37.64 21.98 -15.08
N ILE A 850 -37.99 23.05 -15.80
CA ILE A 850 -37.51 23.29 -17.18
C ILE A 850 -36.00 23.55 -17.20
N ASN A 851 -35.46 24.28 -16.23
CA ASN A 851 -34.03 24.63 -16.20
C ASN A 851 -33.14 23.47 -15.75
N SER A 852 -33.55 22.68 -14.74
CA SER A 852 -32.83 21.45 -14.36
C SER A 852 -32.77 20.48 -15.54
N ALA A 853 -33.90 20.25 -16.21
CA ALA A 853 -33.97 19.41 -17.41
C ALA A 853 -33.36 20.04 -18.69
N ARG A 854 -32.73 21.23 -18.62
CA ARG A 854 -31.87 21.82 -19.67
C ARG A 854 -30.38 21.67 -19.34
N ALA A 855 -30.03 21.55 -18.06
CA ALA A 855 -28.66 21.34 -17.63
C ALA A 855 -28.13 19.97 -18.10
N GLU A 856 -28.96 18.93 -18.07
CA GLU A 856 -28.61 17.58 -18.56
C GLU A 856 -28.34 17.56 -20.08
N ASP A 857 -29.21 18.19 -20.88
CA ASP A 857 -29.02 18.36 -22.33
C ASP A 857 -27.68 19.05 -22.66
N THR A 858 -27.27 20.01 -21.83
CA THR A 858 -25.99 20.74 -21.99
C THR A 858 -24.79 19.85 -21.67
N ILE A 859 -24.88 19.03 -20.60
CA ILE A 859 -23.82 18.09 -20.19
C ILE A 859 -23.64 16.95 -21.21
N ALA A 860 -24.72 16.54 -21.89
CA ALA A 860 -24.66 15.54 -22.96
C ALA A 860 -23.87 16.05 -24.18
N ASN A 861 -24.19 17.24 -24.68
CA ASN A 861 -23.58 17.78 -25.91
C ASN A 861 -22.07 18.06 -25.78
N VAL A 862 -21.61 18.50 -24.61
CA VAL A 862 -20.16 18.75 -24.34
C VAL A 862 -19.30 17.49 -24.46
N ARG A 863 -19.89 16.28 -24.45
CA ARG A 863 -19.15 15.01 -24.57
C ARG A 863 -18.94 14.51 -26.00
N LEU A 864 -19.49 15.18 -27.02
CA LEU A 864 -19.49 14.70 -28.41
C LEU A 864 -18.60 15.50 -29.37
N SER A 865 -18.04 16.65 -28.96
CA SER A 865 -17.39 17.62 -29.86
C SER A 865 -15.86 17.75 -29.72
N SER A 866 -15.15 16.73 -29.24
CA SER A 866 -13.70 16.80 -28.99
C SER A 866 -12.88 15.72 -29.73
N SER A 867 -12.69 15.89 -31.03
CA SER A 867 -11.68 15.17 -31.83
C SER A 867 -10.35 15.95 -31.87
N PRO A 868 -9.18 15.33 -31.62
CA PRO A 868 -7.91 16.04 -31.61
C PRO A 868 -7.32 16.21 -33.02
N ASN A 869 -7.39 17.41 -33.60
CA ASN A 869 -6.53 17.84 -34.72
C ASN A 869 -6.68 19.35 -35.03
N ALA A 870 -5.77 20.19 -34.50
CA ALA A 870 -5.47 21.53 -35.00
C ALA A 870 -4.16 22.07 -34.39
N THR A 871 -3.27 22.63 -35.19
CA THR A 871 -2.06 23.36 -34.76
C THR A 871 -2.34 24.86 -34.55
N PRO A 872 -1.52 25.58 -33.76
CA PRO A 872 -1.84 26.95 -33.33
C PRO A 872 -1.50 28.02 -34.38
N ALA A 873 -2.32 29.08 -34.41
CA ALA A 873 -2.05 30.34 -35.10
C ALA A 873 -2.14 31.51 -34.11
N ALA A 874 -1.32 32.54 -34.31
CA ALA A 874 -1.15 33.63 -33.34
C ALA A 874 -2.04 34.86 -33.61
N GLY A 875 -2.39 35.59 -32.54
CA GLY A 875 -3.08 36.89 -32.62
C GLY A 875 -3.00 37.69 -31.31
N HIS A 876 -2.54 38.94 -31.38
CA HIS A 876 -2.43 39.84 -30.22
C HIS A 876 -3.65 40.78 -30.10
N ARG A 877 -4.09 41.09 -28.86
CA ARG A 877 -4.06 42.46 -28.29
C ARG A 877 -4.59 42.60 -26.84
N LYS A 878 -3.67 43.00 -25.94
CA LYS A 878 -3.76 44.04 -24.89
C LYS A 878 -5.02 44.20 -23.98
N HIS A 879 -4.78 43.99 -22.67
CA HIS A 879 -5.30 44.74 -21.49
C HIS A 879 -6.82 44.74 -21.21
N THR A 880 -7.30 44.76 -19.94
CA THR A 880 -6.81 45.47 -18.74
C THR A 880 -6.70 44.60 -17.45
N ARG A 881 -6.16 45.19 -16.37
CA ARG A 881 -6.05 44.60 -15.01
C ARG A 881 -7.25 44.98 -14.14
N SER A 882 -7.72 44.04 -13.32
CA SER A 882 -8.23 44.31 -11.95
C SER A 882 -7.96 43.09 -11.04
N GLN A 883 -8.30 43.17 -9.75
CA GLN A 883 -7.64 42.44 -8.66
C GLN A 883 -7.99 40.93 -8.49
N TRP A 884 -7.20 40.28 -7.62
CA TRP A 884 -7.17 38.86 -7.22
C TRP A 884 -8.02 38.62 -5.93
N PRO A 885 -8.22 37.38 -5.40
CA PRO A 885 -7.56 36.11 -5.76
C PRO A 885 -8.45 34.86 -5.99
N HIS A 886 -7.91 33.98 -6.83
CA HIS A 886 -7.97 32.52 -6.83
C HIS A 886 -8.94 31.77 -5.89
N VAL A 887 -10.01 31.23 -6.48
CA VAL A 887 -10.58 29.92 -6.08
C VAL A 887 -9.80 28.81 -6.77
N ALA A 888 -9.43 27.76 -6.04
CA ALA A 888 -8.73 26.60 -6.61
C ALA A 888 -9.64 25.76 -7.52
N PHE A 889 -9.10 25.33 -8.67
CA PHE A 889 -9.74 24.33 -9.53
C PHE A 889 -8.90 23.06 -9.57
N THR A 890 -9.55 21.90 -9.46
CA THR A 890 -8.90 20.59 -9.55
C THR A 890 -9.63 19.71 -10.55
N MET A 891 -8.90 19.27 -11.58
CA MET A 891 -9.32 18.32 -12.60
C MET A 891 -8.11 17.49 -13.03
N ALA A 892 -8.24 16.21 -13.39
CA ALA A 892 -9.33 15.27 -13.12
C ALA A 892 -8.77 13.84 -13.23
N ALA A 893 -9.33 12.90 -12.46
CA ALA A 893 -8.99 11.48 -12.63
C ALA A 893 -9.78 10.86 -13.80
N ARG A 894 -9.16 9.92 -14.53
CA ARG A 894 -9.87 8.87 -15.28
C ARG A 894 -9.39 7.49 -14.81
N ARG A 895 -10.35 6.59 -14.58
CA ARG A 895 -10.11 5.19 -14.20
C ARG A 895 -9.92 4.33 -15.45
N THR A 896 -9.11 3.28 -15.34
CA THR A 896 -9.35 1.99 -16.02
C THR A 896 -8.75 0.83 -15.21
N LEU A 897 -9.64 -0.05 -14.74
CA LEU A 897 -9.42 -1.48 -14.46
C LEU A 897 -10.10 -2.26 -15.63
N PRO A 898 -10.03 -3.62 -15.78
CA PRO A 898 -9.64 -4.63 -14.79
C PRO A 898 -8.83 -5.87 -15.27
N SER A 899 -8.24 -6.61 -14.34
CA SER A 899 -8.24 -8.11 -14.22
C SER A 899 -7.24 -8.52 -13.11
N LEU A 900 -7.58 -9.19 -12.01
CA LEU A 900 -8.21 -10.52 -11.72
C LEU A 900 -7.25 -11.73 -11.73
N HIS A 901 -7.31 -12.47 -10.61
CA HIS A 901 -6.72 -13.79 -10.26
C HIS A 901 -5.29 -13.90 -9.70
N PHE A 902 -4.98 -14.88 -8.82
CA PHE A 902 -5.67 -15.43 -7.61
C PHE A 902 -4.73 -16.45 -6.89
N ASN A 903 -5.10 -16.89 -5.67
CA ASN A 903 -4.55 -18.03 -4.89
C ASN A 903 -3.17 -17.83 -4.19
N ARG A 904 -2.90 -18.24 -2.92
CA ARG A 904 -3.24 -19.44 -2.06
C ARG A 904 -2.37 -20.68 -2.38
N LYS A 905 -2.01 -21.64 -1.50
CA LYS A 905 -2.29 -22.13 -0.10
C LYS A 905 -0.92 -22.67 0.47
N SER A 906 -0.63 -23.03 1.73
CA SER A 906 -1.21 -22.82 3.09
C SER A 906 -0.32 -23.45 4.21
N VAL A 907 -0.26 -22.81 5.40
CA VAL A 907 -0.38 -23.42 6.77
C VAL A 907 0.47 -24.64 7.22
N PHE A 908 1.29 -24.44 8.28
CA PHE A 908 1.72 -25.31 9.41
C PHE A 908 2.18 -26.80 9.26
N SER A 909 2.87 -27.26 10.32
CA SER A 909 3.41 -28.62 10.63
C SER A 909 4.52 -29.16 9.71
N ASP A 910 5.55 -29.84 10.21
CA ASP A 910 5.92 -30.11 11.62
C ASP A 910 6.99 -29.13 12.16
#